data_AF-A0A1V5VHJ0-F1
#
_entry.id   AF-A0A1V5VHJ0-F1
#
_cell.length_a   1.000
_cell.length_b   1.000
_cell.length_c   1.000
_cell.angle_alpha   90.00
_cell.angle_beta   90.00
_cell.angle_gamma   90.00
#
_symmetry.space_group_name_H-M   'P 1'
#
loop_
_entity.id
_entity.type
_entity.pdbx_description
1 polymer ?
#
loop_
_entity_poly.entity_id
_entity_poly.type
_entity_poly.pdbx_seq_one_letter_code
_entity_poly.pdbx_strand_id
1 'polypeptide(L)'
;MKSSILKSCMKKYTYDQDKALLPADTVAYALERMQKYEFPLIKEFVKVDNYFTMPQYRISSSPYVRNKYNIKGANGKGATDIQSKASCVMEFVERFSSAKYDKWIKKKYADFKVYNVMSLTNVVDTFNYKFADKKDVLKEMNHMNLEWGEAYSLTSDSAVFVPKIILGTYTTGLAAGNTLEEAILQGLCECIERHVGACVQWYQGEYQTIVRDSIENELINKLLDQIEERGIEVLIKDFTGIMHVPAIGVVLIDPKDETNIGQAIGVSPDREKALIRALTESVQGIPGRTEKFLKNMTLSYYFDSLQSAGYLLKGKEIKFENVPDISNNDIKVEIETMVDILKHASREVVFLDLTDAALGIPVVWVYVGGAFLSFTNPPLLFRLGMIDLFEEDYENALKYFNRAESAGINEFYLAFNYYNMGICHQNMNAYVKAIENYRKSLETFPPAATGISDVYFNLGTCFLLLKDYENAFPNLLKALAQDTDNGSIYFNLGVCYEDTGNFEKAVTNYEKAIMFGPVMSVGLIEIYLRIVICFYKLNDYKGMIKYLYKAKDIDNSRIEVYFYLGLCSAGLQRWNEGIEYLLKFLELGPDPGKEKICNFHLGLCCYNLRNYKECIERLVPLLNKNQDSSLQAKINLYIGLSYLGQELHERAVEYLTYASELDKGDFNLYLHLGISYEGLGDYVKGIEYLKKAREFLSAAKSDWDIEFNLGLCYIGLCDTASAEKHFMEAVKSEPRRWQSYNMLGKIHYERKDYESARNVLLSAIEYVPDEWSNYNMLGVVYRDEGKYELSEQMLLKARDLAPDEWSNYNILGNMYRGQARYGEALDMYTKALNYLKDNIYQKSILEKIRELKQWEKQF
;
A
#
# COMPACT_ATOMS: atom_id res chain seq x y z
N MET A 1 -17.19 -12.35 55.42
CA MET A 1 -16.96 -13.82 55.20
C MET A 1 -15.50 -14.01 54.80
N LYS A 2 -14.77 -15.03 55.29
CA LYS A 2 -13.33 -15.17 54.96
C LYS A 2 -13.16 -15.79 53.58
N SER A 3 -12.61 -15.06 52.62
CA SER A 3 -12.28 -15.63 51.29
C SER A 3 -11.05 -16.52 51.38
N SER A 4 -11.08 -17.68 50.72
CA SER A 4 -9.99 -18.65 50.71
C SER A 4 -8.79 -18.23 49.85
N ILE A 5 -8.99 -17.29 48.91
CA ILE A 5 -7.94 -16.83 47.98
C ILE A 5 -7.08 -15.69 48.56
N LEU A 6 -7.63 -14.90 49.48
CA LEU A 6 -6.96 -13.74 50.07
C LEU A 6 -6.04 -14.15 51.24
N LYS A 7 -4.81 -13.64 51.24
CA LYS A 7 -3.81 -13.81 52.29
C LYS A 7 -3.69 -12.53 53.12
N SER A 8 -3.24 -12.66 54.36
CA SER A 8 -2.93 -11.49 55.19
C SER A 8 -1.85 -10.65 54.49
N CYS A 9 -2.09 -9.34 54.39
CA CYS A 9 -1.26 -8.39 53.67
C CYS A 9 -1.14 -7.10 54.49
N MET A 10 -0.17 -7.08 55.40
CA MET A 10 0.11 -5.93 56.26
C MET A 10 0.59 -4.72 55.45
N LYS A 11 0.01 -3.55 55.74
CA LYS A 11 0.47 -2.27 55.19
C LYS A 11 1.88 -1.96 55.69
N LYS A 12 2.78 -1.60 54.77
CA LYS A 12 4.15 -1.15 55.07
C LYS A 12 4.34 0.36 54.87
N TYR A 13 3.42 0.98 54.16
CA TYR A 13 3.42 2.41 53.89
C TYR A 13 1.98 2.91 53.94
N THR A 14 1.75 3.96 54.73
CA THR A 14 0.42 4.52 55.02
C THR A 14 0.44 6.06 55.04
N TYR A 15 1.48 6.70 54.51
CA TYR A 15 1.63 8.16 54.60
C TYR A 15 0.58 8.88 53.74
N ASP A 16 0.65 8.73 52.41
CA ASP A 16 -0.31 9.34 51.47
C ASP A 16 -1.21 8.33 50.76
N GLN A 17 -0.81 7.07 50.69
CA GLN A 17 -1.62 5.93 50.26
C GLN A 17 -1.21 4.68 51.02
N ASP A 18 -2.07 3.67 51.04
CA ASP A 18 -1.79 2.38 51.67
C ASP A 18 -1.17 1.40 50.67
N LYS A 19 0.00 0.85 51.03
CA LYS A 19 0.77 -0.08 50.19
C LYS A 19 1.40 -1.22 50.98
N ALA A 20 1.52 -2.37 50.33
CA ALA A 20 2.21 -3.55 50.87
C ALA A 20 3.75 -3.43 50.81
N LEU A 21 4.27 -2.51 49.99
CA LEU A 21 5.70 -2.17 49.89
C LEU A 21 5.92 -0.67 49.98
N LEU A 22 7.16 -0.26 50.32
CA LEU A 22 7.53 1.14 50.24
C LEU A 22 7.47 1.60 48.77
N PRO A 23 7.14 2.87 48.50
CA PRO A 23 7.01 3.36 47.12
C PRO A 23 8.31 3.27 46.32
N ALA A 24 9.47 3.45 46.96
CA ALA A 24 10.77 3.27 46.32
C ALA A 24 10.99 1.82 45.86
N ASP A 25 10.65 0.85 46.71
CA ASP A 25 10.76 -0.57 46.40
C ASP A 25 9.78 -0.97 45.30
N THR A 26 8.57 -0.38 45.30
CA THR A 26 7.56 -0.57 44.25
C THR A 26 8.12 -0.16 42.88
N VAL A 27 8.73 1.01 42.77
CA VAL A 27 9.33 1.52 41.53
C VAL A 27 10.50 0.63 41.09
N ALA A 28 11.41 0.31 42.00
CA ALA A 28 12.57 -0.52 41.69
C ALA A 28 12.15 -1.92 41.18
N TYR A 29 11.23 -2.56 41.91
CA TYR A 29 10.69 -3.87 41.56
C TYR A 29 10.06 -3.84 40.17
N ALA A 30 9.13 -2.91 39.92
CA ALA A 30 8.42 -2.90 38.65
C ALA A 30 9.34 -2.61 37.44
N LEU A 31 10.29 -1.69 37.58
CA LEU A 31 11.26 -1.41 36.52
C LEU A 31 12.20 -2.60 36.25
N GLU A 32 12.66 -3.31 37.30
CA GLU A 32 13.45 -4.53 37.16
C GLU A 32 12.67 -5.60 36.38
N ARG A 33 11.39 -5.81 36.71
CA ARG A 33 10.54 -6.79 36.00
C ARG A 33 10.35 -6.47 34.52
N MET A 34 10.26 -5.19 34.16
CA MET A 34 10.14 -4.77 32.76
C MET A 34 11.39 -5.07 31.94
N GLN A 35 12.57 -5.16 32.56
CA GLN A 35 13.83 -5.51 31.87
C GLN A 35 13.86 -6.97 31.38
N LYS A 36 12.91 -7.81 31.80
CA LYS A 36 12.75 -9.19 31.28
C LYS A 36 12.29 -9.25 29.83
N TYR A 37 11.76 -8.14 29.30
CA TYR A 37 11.39 -8.03 27.90
C TYR A 37 12.61 -7.67 27.05
N GLU A 38 12.74 -8.33 25.90
CA GLU A 38 13.80 -8.06 24.92
C GLU A 38 13.76 -6.63 24.40
N PHE A 39 12.55 -6.06 24.28
CA PHE A 39 12.33 -4.68 23.85
C PHE A 39 12.00 -3.78 25.04
N PRO A 40 12.52 -2.54 25.09
CA PRO A 40 12.17 -1.59 26.12
C PRO A 40 10.66 -1.32 26.07
N LEU A 41 9.98 -1.37 27.22
CA LEU A 41 8.55 -1.06 27.31
C LEU A 41 8.30 0.45 27.47
N ILE A 42 9.19 1.14 28.18
CA ILE A 42 9.13 2.57 28.47
C ILE A 42 10.13 3.29 27.57
N LYS A 43 9.67 4.37 26.91
CA LYS A 43 10.53 5.31 26.18
C LYS A 43 11.11 6.37 27.11
N GLU A 44 10.25 6.94 27.94
CA GLU A 44 10.56 8.10 28.77
C GLU A 44 9.77 7.99 30.07
N PHE A 45 10.41 8.36 31.19
CA PHE A 45 9.79 8.43 32.50
C PHE A 45 10.23 9.72 33.19
N VAL A 46 9.35 10.72 33.22
CA VAL A 46 9.69 12.10 33.60
C VAL A 46 8.76 12.66 34.66
N LYS A 47 9.28 13.58 35.47
CA LYS A 47 8.49 14.42 36.36
C LYS A 47 7.80 15.50 35.52
N VAL A 48 6.54 15.78 35.84
CA VAL A 48 5.73 16.81 35.19
C VAL A 48 5.48 17.92 36.20
N ASP A 49 5.81 19.15 35.82
CA ASP A 49 5.44 20.32 36.59
C ASP A 49 3.97 20.69 36.33
N ASN A 50 3.21 20.95 37.39
CA ASN A 50 1.85 21.45 37.30
C ASN A 50 1.69 22.75 38.08
N TYR A 51 0.56 23.42 37.81
CA TYR A 51 0.21 24.70 38.40
C TYR A 51 0.26 24.71 39.93
N PHE A 52 -0.10 23.59 40.58
CA PHE A 52 -0.18 23.48 42.04
C PHE A 52 1.11 22.96 42.69
N THR A 53 2.18 22.74 41.92
CA THR A 53 3.47 22.18 42.39
C THR A 53 3.34 20.81 43.08
N MET A 54 2.26 20.08 42.81
CA MET A 54 2.05 18.73 43.35
C MET A 54 2.86 17.70 42.54
N PRO A 55 3.39 16.63 43.14
CA PRO A 55 4.15 15.63 42.40
C PRO A 55 3.35 14.88 41.32
N GLN A 56 3.75 15.04 40.06
CA GLN A 56 3.21 14.28 38.92
C GLN A 56 4.32 13.64 38.10
N TYR A 57 4.08 12.43 37.61
CA TYR A 57 5.01 11.71 36.75
C TYR A 57 4.31 11.20 35.50
N ARG A 58 5.08 10.96 34.44
CA ARG A 58 4.57 10.42 33.18
C ARG A 58 5.51 9.40 32.60
N ILE A 59 4.92 8.30 32.14
CA ILE A 59 5.56 7.30 31.29
C ILE A 59 5.04 7.48 29.87
N SER A 60 5.96 7.60 28.91
CA SER A 60 5.66 7.43 27.48
C SER A 60 6.03 6.03 27.05
N SER A 61 5.11 5.33 26.40
CA SER A 61 5.34 3.98 25.87
C SER A 61 6.41 3.98 24.77
N SER A 62 7.18 2.89 24.69
CA SER A 62 8.06 2.66 23.54
C SER A 62 7.29 2.50 22.23
N PRO A 63 7.94 2.68 21.07
CA PRO A 63 7.33 2.39 19.77
C PRO A 63 6.76 0.97 19.69
N TYR A 64 7.46 -0.02 20.27
CA TYR A 64 6.98 -1.41 20.34
C TYR A 64 5.62 -1.51 21.04
N VAL A 65 5.51 -0.92 22.23
CA VAL A 65 4.27 -0.97 23.02
C VAL A 65 3.13 -0.20 22.34
N ARG A 66 3.42 0.98 21.77
CA ARG A 66 2.42 1.78 21.06
C ARG A 66 1.86 1.07 19.85
N ASN A 67 2.72 0.49 19.01
CA ASN A 67 2.28 -0.11 17.76
C ASN A 67 1.56 -1.44 17.98
N LYS A 68 2.01 -2.24 18.95
CA LYS A 68 1.46 -3.57 19.18
C LYS A 68 0.22 -3.58 20.08
N TYR A 69 0.20 -2.75 21.12
CA TYR A 69 -0.84 -2.79 22.16
C TYR A 69 -1.67 -1.50 22.23
N ASN A 70 -1.37 -0.49 21.40
CA ASN A 70 -2.05 0.81 21.38
C ASN A 70 -2.05 1.55 22.74
N ILE A 71 -1.03 1.33 23.57
CA ILE A 71 -0.88 2.02 24.85
C ILE A 71 0.06 3.20 24.65
N LYS A 72 -0.42 4.43 24.84
CA LYS A 72 0.40 5.64 24.69
C LYS A 72 1.34 5.90 25.87
N GLY A 73 0.93 5.51 27.08
CA GLY A 73 1.67 5.78 28.31
C GLY A 73 0.78 5.69 29.54
N ALA A 74 1.29 6.20 30.66
CA ALA A 74 0.59 6.29 31.95
C ALA A 74 0.96 7.58 32.67
N ASN A 75 0.10 8.04 33.58
CA ASN A 75 0.38 9.17 34.46
C ASN A 75 0.49 8.67 35.91
N GLY A 76 1.27 9.37 36.72
CA GLY A 76 1.45 9.05 38.13
C GLY A 76 1.08 10.23 39.00
N LYS A 77 0.44 9.91 40.13
CA LYS A 77 -0.11 10.87 41.09
C LYS A 77 0.22 10.44 42.52
N GLY A 78 0.41 11.42 43.39
CA GLY A 78 0.69 11.19 44.81
C GLY A 78 1.01 12.49 45.54
N ALA A 79 0.99 12.46 46.87
CA ALA A 79 1.35 13.61 47.68
C ALA A 79 2.88 13.75 47.83
N THR A 80 3.63 12.72 47.48
CA THR A 80 5.11 12.71 47.44
C THR A 80 5.65 12.32 46.06
N ASP A 81 6.88 12.77 45.75
CA ASP A 81 7.56 12.44 44.50
C ASP A 81 7.69 10.94 44.28
N ILE A 82 8.07 10.20 45.32
CA ILE A 82 8.30 8.76 45.20
C ILE A 82 6.98 7.98 45.07
N GLN A 83 5.91 8.42 45.73
CA GLN A 83 4.60 7.81 45.57
C GLN A 83 4.03 8.05 44.18
N SER A 84 4.19 9.27 43.65
CA SER A 84 3.75 9.63 42.31
C SER A 84 4.47 8.81 41.24
N LYS A 85 5.79 8.56 41.40
CA LYS A 85 6.52 7.59 40.57
C LYS A 85 5.93 6.18 40.66
N ALA A 86 5.68 5.69 41.86
CA ALA A 86 5.18 4.33 42.08
C ALA A 86 3.79 4.14 41.44
N SER A 87 2.89 5.12 41.58
CA SER A 87 1.59 5.12 40.91
C SER A 87 1.74 5.11 39.39
N CYS A 88 2.66 5.92 38.82
CA CYS A 88 2.89 5.97 37.38
C CYS A 88 3.28 4.61 36.79
N VAL A 89 4.23 3.94 37.44
CA VAL A 89 4.74 2.65 36.97
C VAL A 89 3.67 1.57 37.09
N MET A 90 2.90 1.56 38.18
CA MET A 90 1.80 0.60 38.35
C MET A 90 0.67 0.79 37.32
N GLU A 91 0.27 2.03 37.04
CA GLU A 91 -0.70 2.34 35.98
C GLU A 91 -0.19 1.93 34.59
N PHE A 92 1.12 1.99 34.35
CA PHE A 92 1.68 1.46 33.11
C PHE A 92 1.61 -0.08 33.05
N VAL A 93 1.95 -0.75 34.16
CA VAL A 93 1.92 -2.22 34.28
C VAL A 93 0.52 -2.78 34.06
N GLU A 94 -0.51 -2.17 34.64
CA GLU A 94 -1.89 -2.65 34.52
C GLU A 94 -2.39 -2.54 33.07
N ARG A 95 -2.12 -1.41 32.40
CA ARG A 95 -2.50 -1.19 30.98
C ARG A 95 -1.79 -2.17 30.08
N PHE A 96 -0.49 -2.37 30.29
CA PHE A 96 0.32 -3.29 29.51
C PHE A 96 -0.14 -4.74 29.68
N SER A 97 -0.35 -5.19 30.90
CA SER A 97 -0.77 -6.58 31.18
C SER A 97 -2.18 -6.85 30.67
N SER A 98 -3.11 -5.91 30.87
CA SER A 98 -4.49 -6.00 30.36
C SER A 98 -4.55 -6.08 28.84
N ALA A 99 -3.80 -5.23 28.12
CA ALA A 99 -3.79 -5.25 26.65
C ALA A 99 -3.14 -6.53 26.06
N LYS A 100 -2.27 -7.19 26.82
CA LYS A 100 -1.62 -8.44 26.41
C LYS A 100 -2.48 -9.68 26.70
N TYR A 101 -3.46 -9.58 27.59
CA TYR A 101 -4.25 -10.72 28.04
C TYR A 101 -5.05 -11.36 26.90
N ASP A 102 -4.80 -12.64 26.64
CA ASP A 102 -5.29 -13.39 25.48
C ASP A 102 -6.11 -14.64 25.86
N LYS A 103 -6.34 -14.89 27.15
CA LYS A 103 -7.08 -16.07 27.65
C LYS A 103 -8.61 -15.93 27.57
N TRP A 104 -9.12 -15.11 26.66
CA TRP A 104 -10.56 -14.94 26.46
C TRP A 104 -11.15 -16.17 25.76
N ILE A 105 -12.27 -16.69 26.26
CA ILE A 105 -13.03 -17.75 25.60
C ILE A 105 -14.25 -17.14 24.88
N LYS A 106 -14.45 -17.49 23.62
CA LYS A 106 -15.57 -16.99 22.83
C LYS A 106 -16.73 -17.99 22.87
N LYS A 107 -17.87 -17.58 23.45
CA LYS A 107 -19.02 -18.46 23.69
C LYS A 107 -20.33 -17.68 23.87
N LYS A 108 -21.47 -18.30 23.57
CA LYS A 108 -22.79 -17.74 23.87
C LYS A 108 -23.13 -17.88 25.34
N TYR A 109 -23.85 -16.90 25.89
CA TYR A 109 -24.33 -16.98 27.27
C TYR A 109 -25.17 -18.25 27.52
N ALA A 110 -26.07 -18.59 26.58
CA ALA A 110 -26.93 -19.77 26.66
C ALA A 110 -26.18 -21.11 26.77
N ASP A 111 -24.89 -21.15 26.41
CA ASP A 111 -24.07 -22.35 26.44
C ASP A 111 -23.29 -22.51 27.76
N PHE A 112 -23.45 -21.60 28.73
CA PHE A 112 -22.87 -21.69 30.08
C PHE A 112 -23.76 -22.43 31.09
N LYS A 113 -24.62 -23.36 30.65
CA LYS A 113 -25.64 -24.05 31.47
C LYS A 113 -25.14 -24.74 32.76
N VAL A 114 -23.85 -25.04 32.85
CA VAL A 114 -23.21 -25.75 33.98
C VAL A 114 -22.10 -24.94 34.67
N TYR A 115 -21.86 -23.71 34.22
CA TYR A 115 -20.81 -22.84 34.75
C TYR A 115 -21.44 -21.69 35.53
N ASN A 116 -20.75 -21.21 36.56
CA ASN A 116 -21.11 -19.93 37.16
C ASN A 116 -20.72 -18.81 36.19
N VAL A 117 -21.69 -18.02 35.75
CA VAL A 117 -21.49 -16.95 34.76
C VAL A 117 -22.22 -15.69 35.24
N MET A 118 -21.57 -14.55 35.07
CA MET A 118 -22.13 -13.26 35.44
C MET A 118 -23.40 -12.97 34.64
N SER A 119 -24.48 -12.64 35.34
CA SER A 119 -25.76 -12.28 34.71
C SER A 119 -25.61 -11.15 33.69
N LEU A 120 -26.25 -11.31 32.52
CA LEU A 120 -26.31 -10.24 31.52
C LEU A 120 -26.99 -8.96 32.05
N THR A 121 -27.82 -9.06 33.09
CA THR A 121 -28.39 -7.87 33.75
C THR A 121 -27.29 -6.97 34.32
N ASN A 122 -26.23 -7.54 34.89
CA ASN A 122 -25.08 -6.77 35.40
C ASN A 122 -24.41 -5.98 34.26
N VAL A 123 -24.26 -6.59 33.08
CA VAL A 123 -23.73 -5.92 31.89
C VAL A 123 -24.60 -4.72 31.51
N VAL A 124 -25.91 -4.91 31.46
CA VAL A 124 -26.87 -3.85 31.10
C VAL A 124 -26.86 -2.70 32.11
N ASP A 125 -26.78 -3.01 33.40
CA ASP A 125 -26.74 -2.03 34.48
C ASP A 125 -25.42 -1.24 34.47
N THR A 126 -24.31 -1.87 34.07
CA THR A 126 -23.02 -1.20 33.87
C THR A 126 -23.05 -0.07 32.85
N PHE A 127 -23.82 -0.25 31.79
CA PHE A 127 -24.03 0.79 30.79
C PHE A 127 -25.24 1.69 31.09
N ASN A 128 -25.90 1.52 32.24
CA ASN A 128 -27.13 2.23 32.62
C ASN A 128 -28.17 2.24 31.50
N TYR A 129 -28.31 1.10 30.83
CA TYR A 129 -29.18 0.99 29.67
C TYR A 129 -30.64 0.95 30.14
N LYS A 130 -31.35 2.08 30.00
CA LYS A 130 -32.74 2.29 30.49
C LYS A 130 -33.81 2.26 29.38
N PHE A 131 -33.47 1.85 28.16
CA PHE A 131 -34.40 1.90 27.03
C PHE A 131 -35.53 0.88 27.13
N ALA A 132 -36.65 1.19 26.48
CA ALA A 132 -37.84 0.32 26.42
C ALA A 132 -37.51 -1.11 25.94
N ASP A 133 -36.47 -1.22 25.12
CA ASP A 133 -35.98 -2.44 24.46
C ASP A 133 -35.03 -3.29 25.34
N LYS A 134 -34.78 -2.91 26.60
CA LYS A 134 -33.87 -3.63 27.53
C LYS A 134 -34.13 -5.14 27.58
N LYS A 135 -35.40 -5.56 27.55
CA LYS A 135 -35.77 -6.97 27.60
C LYS A 135 -35.36 -7.73 26.33
N ASP A 136 -35.48 -7.13 25.15
CA ASP A 136 -35.13 -7.83 23.92
C ASP A 136 -33.63 -7.78 23.67
N VAL A 137 -32.93 -6.69 24.02
CA VAL A 137 -31.44 -6.67 24.07
C VAL A 137 -30.89 -7.81 24.92
N LEU A 138 -31.45 -8.04 26.13
CA LEU A 138 -31.04 -9.14 26.98
C LEU A 138 -31.26 -10.52 26.34
N LYS A 139 -32.36 -10.70 25.60
CA LYS A 139 -32.62 -11.95 24.85
C LYS A 139 -31.63 -12.13 23.71
N GLU A 140 -31.31 -11.07 22.97
CA GLU A 140 -30.36 -11.11 21.86
C GLU A 140 -28.94 -11.43 22.34
N MET A 141 -28.48 -10.76 23.40
CA MET A 141 -27.20 -11.02 24.06
C MET A 141 -27.07 -12.48 24.52
N ASN A 142 -28.17 -13.15 24.84
CA ASN A 142 -28.18 -14.55 25.25
C ASN A 142 -27.65 -15.51 24.16
N HIS A 143 -27.80 -15.11 22.90
CA HIS A 143 -27.44 -15.89 21.72
C HIS A 143 -26.21 -15.35 20.97
N MET A 144 -25.68 -14.19 21.37
CA MET A 144 -24.49 -13.57 20.81
C MET A 144 -23.22 -14.29 21.28
N ASN A 145 -22.23 -14.43 20.40
CA ASN A 145 -20.90 -14.89 20.79
C ASN A 145 -20.16 -13.76 21.49
N LEU A 146 -20.01 -13.85 22.81
CA LEU A 146 -19.24 -12.90 23.60
C LEU A 146 -17.90 -13.53 23.99
N GLU A 147 -16.91 -12.69 24.21
CA GLU A 147 -15.64 -13.09 24.85
C GLU A 147 -15.79 -13.08 26.37
N TRP A 148 -15.37 -14.15 27.04
CA TRP A 148 -15.48 -14.36 28.48
C TRP A 148 -14.13 -14.68 29.12
N GLY A 149 -13.88 -14.14 30.31
CA GLY A 149 -12.72 -14.46 31.14
C GLY A 149 -13.16 -15.20 32.39
N GLU A 150 -12.33 -16.12 32.88
CA GLU A 150 -12.55 -16.82 34.15
C GLU A 150 -12.08 -15.94 35.32
N ALA A 151 -13.01 -15.37 36.06
CA ALA A 151 -12.78 -14.53 37.23
C ALA A 151 -13.07 -15.30 38.53
N TYR A 152 -12.79 -14.68 39.66
CA TYR A 152 -13.08 -15.20 41.00
C TYR A 152 -14.04 -14.27 41.75
N SER A 153 -15.13 -14.81 42.28
CA SER A 153 -16.11 -14.10 43.10
C SER A 153 -15.70 -14.10 44.56
N LEU A 154 -15.35 -12.92 45.09
CA LEU A 154 -15.04 -12.73 46.52
C LEU A 154 -16.30 -12.81 47.40
N THR A 155 -17.49 -12.64 46.80
CA THR A 155 -18.78 -12.71 47.51
C THR A 155 -19.24 -14.15 47.73
N SER A 156 -19.02 -15.03 46.74
CA SER A 156 -19.44 -16.43 46.76
C SER A 156 -18.30 -17.43 46.97
N ASP A 157 -17.05 -16.96 46.97
CA ASP A 157 -15.82 -17.77 47.07
C ASP A 157 -15.76 -18.88 46.00
N SER A 158 -16.03 -18.50 44.74
CA SER A 158 -16.09 -19.45 43.61
C SER A 158 -15.64 -18.80 42.29
N ALA A 159 -15.24 -19.62 41.32
CA ALA A 159 -14.96 -19.16 39.96
C ALA A 159 -16.24 -18.66 39.28
N VAL A 160 -16.14 -17.64 38.43
CA VAL A 160 -17.25 -17.04 37.69
C VAL A 160 -16.77 -16.51 36.35
N PHE A 161 -17.49 -16.78 35.27
CA PHE A 161 -17.17 -16.22 33.95
C PHE A 161 -17.73 -14.80 33.80
N VAL A 162 -16.89 -13.87 33.37
CA VAL A 162 -17.23 -12.45 33.18
C VAL A 162 -17.01 -12.02 31.72
N PRO A 163 -17.91 -11.22 31.13
CA PRO A 163 -17.80 -10.88 29.72
C PRO A 163 -16.82 -9.72 29.50
N LYS A 164 -15.93 -9.83 28.51
CA LYS A 164 -14.95 -8.80 28.14
C LYS A 164 -15.58 -7.44 27.79
N ILE A 165 -16.84 -7.43 27.34
CA ILE A 165 -17.56 -6.21 26.95
C ILE A 165 -17.59 -5.14 28.05
N ILE A 166 -17.58 -5.55 29.33
CA ILE A 166 -17.54 -4.62 30.46
C ILE A 166 -16.12 -4.19 30.83
N LEU A 167 -15.07 -4.98 30.53
CA LEU A 167 -13.66 -4.56 30.70
C LEU A 167 -13.33 -3.37 29.80
N GLY A 168 -13.94 -3.30 28.61
CA GLY A 168 -13.75 -2.19 27.68
C GLY A 168 -14.36 -0.85 28.14
N THR A 169 -14.94 -0.78 29.35
CA THR A 169 -15.40 0.48 29.96
C THR A 169 -14.22 1.22 30.56
N TYR A 170 -13.98 2.48 30.14
CA TYR A 170 -12.81 3.31 30.51
C TYR A 170 -12.24 2.98 31.90
N THR A 171 -11.14 2.22 31.93
CA THR A 171 -10.45 1.64 33.11
C THR A 171 -11.29 1.67 34.38
N THR A 172 -12.21 0.70 34.51
CA THR A 172 -13.00 0.57 35.73
C THR A 172 -12.53 -0.66 36.50
N GLY A 173 -11.84 -0.41 37.61
CA GLY A 173 -11.32 -1.45 38.48
C GLY A 173 -10.12 -2.21 37.92
N LEU A 174 -9.43 -1.66 36.92
CA LEU A 174 -8.19 -2.24 36.41
C LEU A 174 -7.05 -1.70 37.27
N ALA A 175 -6.40 -2.56 38.03
CA ALA A 175 -5.36 -2.13 38.97
C ALA A 175 -4.18 -3.09 39.01
N ALA A 176 -2.98 -2.51 39.07
CA ALA A 176 -1.78 -3.23 39.52
C ALA A 176 -1.53 -3.04 41.02
N GLY A 177 -0.88 -4.02 41.65
CA GLY A 177 -0.49 -3.94 43.05
C GLY A 177 0.78 -4.73 43.34
N ASN A 178 1.46 -4.41 44.44
CA ASN A 178 2.63 -5.18 44.88
C ASN A 178 2.27 -6.61 45.30
N THR A 179 1.04 -6.81 45.76
CA THR A 179 0.42 -8.10 46.06
C THR A 179 -0.92 -8.20 45.34
N LEU A 180 -1.49 -9.42 45.30
CA LEU A 180 -2.82 -9.63 44.75
C LEU A 180 -3.87 -8.84 45.54
N GLU A 181 -3.74 -8.82 46.87
CA GLU A 181 -4.62 -8.08 47.77
C GLU A 181 -4.55 -6.57 47.51
N GLU A 182 -3.35 -6.00 47.36
CA GLU A 182 -3.20 -4.59 47.01
C GLU A 182 -3.86 -4.28 45.66
N ALA A 183 -3.66 -5.11 44.64
CA ALA A 183 -4.27 -4.93 43.33
C ALA A 183 -5.81 -5.00 43.40
N ILE A 184 -6.37 -5.98 44.14
CA ILE A 184 -7.81 -6.12 44.35
C ILE A 184 -8.38 -4.92 45.08
N LEU A 185 -7.74 -4.45 46.17
CA LEU A 185 -8.23 -3.29 46.91
C LEU A 185 -8.25 -2.04 46.04
N GLN A 186 -7.18 -1.79 45.27
CA GLN A 186 -7.10 -0.65 44.36
C GLN A 186 -8.16 -0.73 43.25
N GLY A 187 -8.35 -1.91 42.64
CA GLY A 187 -9.37 -2.11 41.62
C GLY A 187 -10.79 -1.97 42.19
N LEU A 188 -11.03 -2.42 43.42
CA LEU A 188 -12.32 -2.24 44.09
C LEU A 188 -12.60 -0.75 44.35
N CYS A 189 -11.61 0.00 44.83
CA CYS A 189 -11.72 1.44 45.03
C CYS A 189 -12.02 2.17 43.71
N GLU A 190 -11.29 1.86 42.63
CA GLU A 190 -11.53 2.47 41.32
C GLU A 190 -12.92 2.13 40.75
N CYS A 191 -13.38 0.88 40.88
CA CYS A 191 -14.72 0.49 40.44
C CYS A 191 -15.82 1.27 41.19
N ILE A 192 -15.67 1.41 42.51
CA ILE A 192 -16.60 2.19 43.34
C ILE A 192 -16.52 3.67 42.99
N GLU A 193 -15.32 4.24 42.85
CA GLU A 193 -15.10 5.64 42.45
C GLU A 193 -15.85 5.98 41.17
N ARG A 194 -15.74 5.10 40.17
CA ARG A 194 -16.46 5.23 38.90
C ARG A 194 -17.96 5.11 39.08
N HIS A 195 -18.44 4.20 39.92
CA HIS A 195 -19.88 4.12 40.20
C HIS A 195 -20.44 5.36 40.90
N VAL A 196 -19.74 5.82 41.93
CA VAL A 196 -20.10 6.99 42.75
C VAL A 196 -20.18 8.21 41.86
N GLY A 197 -19.14 8.49 41.07
CA GLY A 197 -19.18 9.63 40.17
C GLY A 197 -20.33 9.55 39.18
N ALA A 198 -20.66 8.35 38.66
CA ALA A 198 -21.70 8.19 37.64
C ALA A 198 -23.06 8.48 38.27
N CYS A 199 -23.28 8.01 39.49
CA CYS A 199 -24.46 8.37 40.26
C CYS A 199 -24.54 9.88 40.53
N VAL A 200 -23.43 10.52 40.94
CA VAL A 200 -23.38 11.96 41.20
C VAL A 200 -23.80 12.76 39.96
N GLN A 201 -23.18 12.48 38.82
CA GLN A 201 -23.44 13.20 37.57
C GLN A 201 -24.86 13.01 37.03
N TRP A 202 -25.39 11.78 37.09
CA TRP A 202 -26.64 11.45 36.44
C TRP A 202 -27.88 11.70 37.31
N TYR A 203 -27.77 11.59 38.63
CA TYR A 203 -28.91 11.79 39.52
C TYR A 203 -28.99 13.20 40.11
N GLN A 204 -27.88 13.96 40.13
CA GLN A 204 -27.82 15.36 40.58
C GLN A 204 -28.49 15.61 41.95
N GLY A 205 -28.28 14.68 42.89
CA GLY A 205 -28.80 14.76 44.26
C GLY A 205 -28.09 15.78 45.13
N GLU A 206 -28.65 16.06 46.30
CA GLU A 206 -27.99 16.87 47.34
C GLU A 206 -27.11 15.98 48.22
N TYR A 207 -25.83 16.33 48.35
CA TYR A 207 -24.82 15.57 49.10
C TYR A 207 -24.26 16.39 50.25
N GLN A 208 -23.80 15.75 51.33
CA GLN A 208 -23.25 16.45 52.49
C GLN A 208 -21.94 17.18 52.13
N THR A 209 -21.70 18.33 52.75
CA THR A 209 -20.48 19.12 52.58
C THR A 209 -19.58 18.92 53.78
N ILE A 210 -18.33 18.51 53.55
CA ILE A 210 -17.33 18.34 54.60
C ILE A 210 -16.74 19.71 54.93
N VAL A 211 -16.77 20.09 56.21
CA VAL A 211 -16.23 21.36 56.69
C VAL A 211 -14.70 21.34 56.65
N ARG A 212 -14.09 22.23 55.86
CA ARG A 212 -12.63 22.38 55.68
C ARG A 212 -11.86 22.46 57.01
N ASP A 213 -12.37 23.22 57.97
CA ASP A 213 -11.71 23.44 59.27
C ASP A 213 -11.76 22.23 60.22
N SER A 214 -12.56 21.22 59.89
CA SER A 214 -12.65 19.99 60.69
C SER A 214 -11.59 18.93 60.33
N ILE A 215 -10.67 19.26 59.42
CA ILE A 215 -9.63 18.35 58.92
C ILE A 215 -8.31 18.64 59.66
N GLU A 216 -7.85 17.69 60.47
CA GLU A 216 -6.65 17.86 61.30
C GLU A 216 -5.37 17.33 60.64
N ASN A 217 -5.47 16.45 59.64
CA ASN A 217 -4.31 15.80 59.03
C ASN A 217 -3.35 16.80 58.36
N GLU A 218 -2.07 16.81 58.78
CA GLU A 218 -1.07 17.76 58.29
C GLU A 218 -0.84 17.68 56.78
N LEU A 219 -0.84 16.48 56.20
CA LEU A 219 -0.61 16.29 54.77
C LEU A 219 -1.79 16.81 53.95
N ILE A 220 -3.03 16.52 54.38
CA ILE A 220 -4.23 17.02 53.71
C ILE A 220 -4.27 18.55 53.77
N ASN A 221 -4.00 19.13 54.94
CA ASN A 221 -3.93 20.58 55.10
C ASN A 221 -2.90 21.19 54.15
N LYS A 222 -1.70 20.63 54.09
CA LYS A 222 -0.67 21.06 53.13
C LYS A 222 -1.15 21.03 51.68
N LEU A 223 -1.84 19.97 51.25
CA LEU A 223 -2.36 19.86 49.87
C LEU A 223 -3.45 20.89 49.58
N LEU A 224 -4.32 21.15 50.56
CA LEU A 224 -5.37 22.17 50.46
C LEU A 224 -4.76 23.57 50.36
N ASP A 225 -3.79 23.88 51.22
CA ASP A 225 -3.09 25.17 51.22
C ASP A 225 -2.40 25.42 49.86
N GLN A 226 -1.76 24.41 49.26
CA GLN A 226 -1.16 24.51 47.93
C GLN A 226 -2.16 24.88 46.81
N ILE A 227 -3.43 24.51 46.97
CA ILE A 227 -4.51 24.82 46.04
C ILE A 227 -5.08 26.22 46.33
N GLU A 228 -5.41 26.48 47.59
CA GLU A 228 -6.07 27.69 48.06
C GLU A 228 -5.17 28.93 47.93
N GLU A 229 -3.85 28.80 48.13
CA GLU A 229 -2.86 29.86 47.88
C GLU A 229 -2.85 30.35 46.43
N ARG A 230 -3.37 29.55 45.48
CA ARG A 230 -3.54 29.95 44.07
C ARG A 230 -4.85 30.69 43.80
N GLY A 231 -5.62 30.99 44.84
CA GLY A 231 -6.92 31.66 44.75
C GLY A 231 -8.02 30.76 44.20
N ILE A 232 -7.88 29.45 44.35
CA ILE A 232 -8.86 28.44 43.93
C ILE A 232 -9.64 27.97 45.16
N GLU A 233 -10.96 28.03 45.10
CA GLU A 233 -11.84 27.57 46.18
C GLU A 233 -11.99 26.04 46.13
N VAL A 234 -11.97 25.39 47.30
CA VAL A 234 -12.09 23.94 47.41
C VAL A 234 -13.39 23.56 48.12
N LEU A 235 -14.29 22.89 47.38
CA LEU A 235 -15.50 22.29 47.92
C LEU A 235 -15.29 20.79 48.12
N ILE A 236 -15.49 20.32 49.36
CA ILE A 236 -15.32 18.91 49.74
C ILE A 236 -16.68 18.28 50.01
N LYS A 237 -16.99 17.18 49.33
CA LYS A 237 -18.29 16.50 49.39
C LYS A 237 -18.15 15.08 49.91
N ASP A 238 -19.08 14.66 50.75
CA ASP A 238 -19.21 13.26 51.17
C ASP A 238 -20.21 12.53 50.27
N PHE A 239 -19.72 11.55 49.52
CA PHE A 239 -20.50 10.66 48.67
C PHE A 239 -20.58 9.23 49.23
N THR A 240 -20.10 9.00 50.45
CA THR A 240 -20.05 7.68 51.10
C THR A 240 -21.41 6.99 51.13
N GLY A 241 -22.51 7.76 51.21
CA GLY A 241 -23.87 7.23 51.21
C GLY A 241 -24.28 6.43 49.95
N ILE A 242 -23.54 6.53 48.84
CA ILE A 242 -23.89 5.85 47.58
C ILE A 242 -23.57 4.34 47.62
N MET A 243 -22.40 3.96 48.15
CA MET A 243 -21.94 2.56 48.24
C MET A 243 -21.57 2.13 49.67
N HIS A 244 -21.74 3.02 50.66
CA HIS A 244 -21.35 2.82 52.06
C HIS A 244 -19.85 2.50 52.27
N VAL A 245 -19.03 2.93 51.32
CA VAL A 245 -17.56 2.90 51.38
C VAL A 245 -17.08 4.35 51.30
N PRO A 246 -16.06 4.76 52.09
CA PRO A 246 -15.65 6.16 52.13
C PRO A 246 -15.29 6.68 50.74
N ALA A 247 -16.08 7.65 50.27
CA ALA A 247 -16.00 8.21 48.93
C ALA A 247 -16.13 9.72 49.01
N ILE A 248 -15.04 10.43 48.76
CA ILE A 248 -14.94 11.87 48.97
C ILE A 248 -14.71 12.57 47.64
N GLY A 249 -15.57 13.53 47.34
CA GLY A 249 -15.45 14.40 46.18
C GLY A 249 -14.73 15.69 46.51
N VAL A 250 -13.88 16.14 45.60
CA VAL A 250 -13.27 17.47 45.61
C VAL A 250 -13.70 18.19 44.35
N VAL A 251 -14.20 19.42 44.50
CA VAL A 251 -14.47 20.35 43.40
C VAL A 251 -13.65 21.61 43.62
N LEU A 252 -12.78 21.91 42.68
CA LEU A 252 -11.95 23.10 42.60
C LEU A 252 -12.68 24.15 41.78
N ILE A 253 -12.88 25.34 42.32
CA ILE A 253 -13.64 26.41 41.69
C ILE A 253 -12.71 27.61 41.51
N ASP A 254 -12.55 28.07 40.27
CA ASP A 254 -11.89 29.35 39.99
C ASP A 254 -12.93 30.47 40.13
N PRO A 255 -12.88 31.30 41.19
CA PRO A 255 -13.85 32.37 41.40
C PRO A 255 -13.76 33.46 40.32
N LYS A 256 -12.72 33.46 39.49
CA LYS A 256 -12.54 34.42 38.39
C LYS A 256 -13.10 33.90 37.06
N ASP A 257 -13.37 32.61 36.94
CA ASP A 257 -13.89 31.97 35.73
C ASP A 257 -14.77 30.77 36.09
N GLU A 258 -16.09 30.97 36.12
CA GLU A 258 -17.07 29.91 36.43
C GLU A 258 -17.09 28.77 35.38
N THR A 259 -16.43 28.94 34.23
CA THR A 259 -16.24 27.88 33.23
C THR A 259 -15.00 27.03 33.51
N ASN A 260 -14.23 27.38 34.54
CA ASN A 260 -12.98 26.76 34.90
C ASN A 260 -13.08 26.08 36.27
N ILE A 261 -13.44 24.79 36.27
CA ILE A 261 -13.53 23.98 37.48
C ILE A 261 -12.72 22.69 37.34
N GLY A 262 -12.15 22.21 38.45
CA GLY A 262 -11.46 20.93 38.55
C GLY A 262 -12.20 20.00 39.49
N GLN A 263 -12.10 18.70 39.32
CA GLN A 263 -12.88 17.77 40.16
C GLN A 263 -12.37 16.35 40.13
N ALA A 264 -12.49 15.65 41.25
CA ALA A 264 -12.21 14.23 41.35
C ALA A 264 -12.92 13.61 42.55
N ILE A 265 -13.09 12.29 42.53
CA ILE A 265 -13.51 11.51 43.69
C ILE A 265 -12.35 10.61 44.06
N GLY A 266 -12.09 10.50 45.35
CA GLY A 266 -11.22 9.47 45.89
C GLY A 266 -12.02 8.49 46.72
N VAL A 267 -11.74 7.21 46.52
CA VAL A 267 -12.31 6.10 47.30
C VAL A 267 -11.18 5.34 47.96
N SER A 268 -11.36 5.02 49.24
CA SER A 268 -10.42 4.23 50.05
C SER A 268 -11.13 3.75 51.33
N PRO A 269 -10.72 2.63 51.95
CA PRO A 269 -11.18 2.25 53.28
C PRO A 269 -10.94 3.33 54.35
N ASP A 270 -9.80 4.02 54.22
CA ASP A 270 -9.39 5.14 55.06
C ASP A 270 -9.89 6.47 54.46
N ARG A 271 -10.63 7.24 55.27
CA ARG A 271 -11.24 8.52 54.86
C ARG A 271 -10.21 9.59 54.50
N GLU A 272 -9.05 9.60 55.15
CA GLU A 272 -7.96 10.53 54.84
C GLU A 272 -7.36 10.18 53.50
N LYS A 273 -7.11 8.89 53.22
CA LYS A 273 -6.58 8.47 51.91
C LYS A 273 -7.58 8.71 50.79
N ALA A 274 -8.88 8.57 51.06
CA ALA A 274 -9.93 8.95 50.11
C ALA A 274 -9.83 10.44 49.74
N LEU A 275 -9.67 11.34 50.73
CA LEU A 275 -9.52 12.78 50.46
C LEU A 275 -8.18 13.11 49.77
N ILE A 276 -7.06 12.49 50.16
CA ILE A 276 -5.76 12.68 49.50
C ILE A 276 -5.83 12.27 48.03
N ARG A 277 -6.48 11.14 47.71
CA ARG A 277 -6.70 10.73 46.32
C ARG A 277 -7.52 11.76 45.56
N ALA A 278 -8.63 12.22 46.12
CA ALA A 278 -9.47 13.24 45.49
C ALA A 278 -8.69 14.54 45.21
N LEU A 279 -7.88 15.02 46.15
CA LEU A 279 -7.07 16.23 46.00
C LEU A 279 -5.96 16.07 44.95
N THR A 280 -5.22 14.97 44.98
CA THR A 280 -4.12 14.73 44.03
C THR A 280 -4.63 14.45 42.60
N GLU A 281 -5.88 14.01 42.46
CA GLU A 281 -6.53 13.78 41.18
C GLU A 281 -7.20 15.00 40.57
N SER A 282 -7.72 15.92 41.40
CA SER A 282 -8.42 17.11 40.93
C SER A 282 -7.49 18.14 40.28
N VAL A 283 -6.18 18.07 40.55
CA VAL A 283 -5.15 19.00 40.05
C VAL A 283 -4.44 18.52 38.77
N GLN A 284 -4.96 17.52 38.07
CA GLN A 284 -4.32 16.96 36.87
C GLN A 284 -4.59 17.78 35.61
N GLY A 285 -3.52 18.13 34.88
CA GLY A 285 -3.57 18.87 33.61
C GLY A 285 -2.46 18.45 32.62
N ILE A 286 -2.58 18.79 31.34
CA ILE A 286 -1.57 18.46 30.31
C ILE A 286 -0.38 19.42 30.40
N PRO A 287 0.87 18.92 30.50
CA PRO A 287 2.06 19.78 30.40
C PRO A 287 2.10 20.55 29.08
N GLY A 288 2.26 21.87 29.18
CA GLY A 288 2.25 22.80 28.04
C GLY A 288 0.88 23.42 27.72
N ARG A 289 -0.20 23.08 28.43
CA ARG A 289 -1.54 23.69 28.25
C ARG A 289 -2.15 24.37 29.47
N THR A 290 -1.52 24.37 30.64
CA THR A 290 -2.17 24.86 31.87
C THR A 290 -1.27 25.71 32.74
N GLU A 291 -1.33 27.02 32.50
CA GLU A 291 -1.20 28.03 33.57
C GLU A 291 -2.58 28.59 33.98
N LYS A 292 -3.68 28.22 33.30
CA LYS A 292 -5.01 28.84 33.51
C LYS A 292 -6.24 27.91 33.54
N PHE A 293 -6.13 26.60 33.26
CA PHE A 293 -7.32 25.71 33.24
C PHE A 293 -7.28 24.62 34.31
N LEU A 294 -8.31 24.56 35.16
CA LEU A 294 -8.60 23.53 36.16
C LEU A 294 -9.29 22.28 35.58
N LYS A 295 -9.81 22.36 34.34
CA LYS A 295 -10.62 21.29 33.73
C LYS A 295 -9.92 19.93 33.78
N ASN A 296 -10.51 19.01 34.54
CA ASN A 296 -9.96 17.68 34.72
C ASN A 296 -10.21 16.80 33.47
N MET A 297 -9.15 16.19 32.92
CA MET A 297 -9.24 15.28 31.77
C MET A 297 -9.19 13.79 32.16
N THR A 298 -9.24 13.45 33.44
CA THR A 298 -9.28 12.06 33.95
C THR A 298 -10.64 11.36 33.71
N LEU A 299 -11.64 12.09 33.20
CA LEU A 299 -13.00 11.61 32.95
C LEU A 299 -13.69 11.05 34.22
N SER A 300 -13.18 11.35 35.42
CA SER A 300 -13.84 11.05 36.69
C SER A 300 -14.96 12.06 36.89
N TYR A 301 -16.19 11.70 36.48
CA TYR A 301 -17.47 12.45 36.48
C TYR A 301 -17.34 13.92 36.07
N TYR A 302 -17.90 14.33 34.93
CA TYR A 302 -17.46 15.54 34.22
C TYR A 302 -18.53 16.66 34.20
N PHE A 303 -18.19 17.82 34.77
CA PHE A 303 -18.92 19.08 34.74
C PHE A 303 -18.02 20.08 34.04
N ASP A 304 -18.58 20.77 33.06
CA ASP A 304 -17.82 21.73 32.24
C ASP A 304 -17.81 23.15 32.81
N SER A 305 -18.66 23.41 33.81
CA SER A 305 -18.83 24.71 34.44
C SER A 305 -19.46 24.58 35.83
N LEU A 306 -19.27 25.61 36.64
CA LEU A 306 -19.90 25.75 37.95
C LEU A 306 -21.44 25.69 37.84
N GLN A 307 -22.02 26.23 36.77
CA GLN A 307 -23.45 26.14 36.51
C GLN A 307 -23.93 24.69 36.46
N SER A 308 -23.20 23.81 35.76
CA SER A 308 -23.55 22.39 35.66
C SER A 308 -23.32 21.62 36.96
N ALA A 309 -22.38 22.07 37.79
CA ALA A 309 -22.08 21.53 39.11
C ALA A 309 -22.89 22.19 40.24
N GLY A 310 -23.77 23.16 39.95
CA GLY A 310 -24.34 24.06 40.96
C GLY A 310 -25.17 23.37 42.05
N TYR A 311 -25.67 22.16 41.81
CA TYR A 311 -26.35 21.36 42.83
C TYR A 311 -25.39 20.84 43.92
N LEU A 312 -24.10 20.69 43.63
CA LEU A 312 -23.07 20.28 44.60
C LEU A 312 -22.79 21.36 45.65
N LEU A 313 -23.08 22.63 45.35
CA LEU A 313 -23.00 23.75 46.30
C LEU A 313 -24.00 23.62 47.45
N LYS A 314 -25.02 22.77 47.30
CA LYS A 314 -26.04 22.48 48.33
C LYS A 314 -25.62 21.28 49.16
N GLY A 315 -26.14 21.18 50.37
CA GLY A 315 -25.83 20.09 51.29
C GLY A 315 -25.69 20.55 52.73
N LYS A 316 -26.13 19.71 53.67
CA LYS A 316 -25.84 19.91 55.08
C LYS A 316 -24.34 19.76 55.34
N GLU A 317 -23.80 20.65 56.15
CA GLU A 317 -22.43 20.56 56.63
C GLU A 317 -22.26 19.38 57.61
N ILE A 318 -21.14 18.67 57.46
CA ILE A 318 -20.70 17.63 58.36
C ILE A 318 -19.22 17.85 58.71
N LYS A 319 -18.83 17.42 59.90
CA LYS A 319 -17.41 17.34 60.26
C LYS A 319 -16.75 16.14 59.58
N PHE A 320 -15.47 16.26 59.26
CA PHE A 320 -14.68 15.21 58.62
C PHE A 320 -14.61 13.91 59.45
N GLU A 321 -14.58 14.03 60.78
CA GLU A 321 -14.65 12.90 61.72
C GLU A 321 -15.95 12.06 61.62
N ASN A 322 -17.00 12.59 60.98
CA ASN A 322 -18.26 11.90 60.78
C ASN A 322 -18.32 11.09 59.48
N VAL A 323 -17.38 11.30 58.55
CA VAL A 323 -17.26 10.45 57.35
C VAL A 323 -16.84 9.05 57.81
N PRO A 324 -17.54 7.96 57.45
CA PRO A 324 -17.17 6.62 57.88
C PRO A 324 -15.71 6.26 57.59
N ASP A 325 -15.15 5.38 58.42
CA ASP A 325 -13.79 4.87 58.27
C ASP A 325 -13.79 3.39 58.56
N ILE A 326 -13.31 2.62 57.60
CA ILE A 326 -13.30 1.17 57.64
C ILE A 326 -11.86 0.65 57.47
N SER A 327 -10.88 1.50 57.76
CA SER A 327 -9.46 1.19 57.60
C SER A 327 -8.98 0.10 58.56
N ASN A 328 -7.98 -0.64 58.11
CA ASN A 328 -7.30 -1.65 58.91
C ASN A 328 -5.80 -1.70 58.57
N ASN A 329 -4.97 -2.27 59.45
CA ASN A 329 -3.55 -2.48 59.16
C ASN A 329 -3.30 -3.63 58.16
N ASP A 330 -4.29 -4.51 57.96
CA ASP A 330 -4.23 -5.62 57.00
C ASP A 330 -5.21 -5.36 55.83
N ILE A 331 -4.65 -5.23 54.61
CA ILE A 331 -5.41 -4.98 53.37
C ILE A 331 -6.47 -6.07 53.14
N LYS A 332 -6.21 -7.31 53.57
CA LYS A 332 -7.19 -8.40 53.48
C LYS A 332 -8.48 -8.06 54.23
N VAL A 333 -8.34 -7.54 55.45
CA VAL A 333 -9.48 -7.22 56.32
C VAL A 333 -10.30 -6.09 55.69
N GLU A 334 -9.64 -5.12 55.05
CA GLU A 334 -10.32 -4.04 54.34
C GLU A 334 -11.12 -4.54 53.14
N ILE A 335 -10.53 -5.44 52.33
CA ILE A 335 -11.25 -6.09 51.21
C ILE A 335 -12.45 -6.86 51.75
N GLU A 336 -12.27 -7.71 52.77
CA GLU A 336 -13.37 -8.48 53.37
C GLU A 336 -14.48 -7.56 53.90
N THR A 337 -14.13 -6.42 54.52
CA THR A 337 -15.09 -5.43 55.02
C THR A 337 -15.88 -4.77 53.88
N MET A 338 -15.20 -4.31 52.82
CA MET A 338 -15.85 -3.73 51.64
C MET A 338 -16.73 -4.74 50.92
N VAL A 339 -16.27 -5.99 50.77
CA VAL A 339 -17.06 -7.07 50.16
C VAL A 339 -18.30 -7.37 50.99
N ASP A 340 -18.20 -7.40 52.33
CA ASP A 340 -19.35 -7.62 53.20
C ASP A 340 -20.37 -6.45 53.09
N ILE A 341 -19.91 -5.19 53.02
CA ILE A 341 -20.75 -4.01 52.77
C ILE A 341 -21.51 -4.15 51.44
N LEU A 342 -20.80 -4.43 50.35
CA LEU A 342 -21.38 -4.55 49.01
C LEU A 342 -22.31 -5.76 48.89
N LYS A 343 -21.97 -6.87 49.56
CA LYS A 343 -22.82 -8.07 49.64
C LYS A 343 -24.14 -7.78 50.33
N HIS A 344 -24.15 -7.00 51.41
CA HIS A 344 -25.40 -6.56 52.06
C HIS A 344 -26.29 -5.72 51.13
N ALA A 345 -25.68 -5.00 50.19
CA ALA A 345 -26.38 -4.29 49.11
C ALA A 345 -26.71 -5.18 47.89
N SER A 346 -26.59 -6.51 48.00
CA SER A 346 -26.79 -7.48 46.90
C SER A 346 -25.90 -7.26 45.69
N ARG A 347 -24.68 -6.75 45.90
CA ARG A 347 -23.67 -6.54 44.86
C ARG A 347 -22.57 -7.59 44.97
N GLU A 348 -22.39 -8.36 43.91
CA GLU A 348 -21.33 -9.34 43.82
C GLU A 348 -19.99 -8.66 43.49
N VAL A 349 -18.92 -9.01 44.19
CA VAL A 349 -17.57 -8.52 43.90
C VAL A 349 -16.77 -9.65 43.25
N VAL A 350 -16.28 -9.41 42.04
CA VAL A 350 -15.48 -10.37 41.28
C VAL A 350 -14.18 -9.73 40.83
N PHE A 351 -13.12 -10.51 40.67
CA PHE A 351 -11.90 -10.04 40.03
C PHE A 351 -11.36 -11.06 39.01
N LEU A 352 -10.87 -10.56 37.88
CA LEU A 352 -10.17 -11.31 36.87
C LEU A 352 -8.67 -11.07 37.01
N ASP A 353 -7.86 -12.12 37.08
CA ASP A 353 -6.41 -12.01 37.11
C ASP A 353 -5.86 -11.84 35.69
N LEU A 354 -5.31 -10.66 35.41
CA LEU A 354 -4.73 -10.24 34.14
C LEU A 354 -3.19 -10.22 34.20
N THR A 355 -2.59 -10.81 35.23
CA THR A 355 -1.15 -10.78 35.47
C THR A 355 -0.38 -11.34 34.28
N ASP A 356 0.49 -10.50 33.71
CA ASP A 356 1.45 -10.97 32.72
C ASP A 356 2.49 -11.88 33.40
N ALA A 357 2.62 -13.11 32.89
CA ALA A 357 3.51 -14.10 33.47
C ALA A 357 4.99 -13.67 33.48
N ALA A 358 5.43 -12.86 32.51
CA ALA A 358 6.81 -12.38 32.45
C ALA A 358 7.05 -11.27 33.48
N LEU A 359 6.17 -10.28 33.58
CA LEU A 359 6.24 -9.23 34.59
C LEU A 359 6.02 -9.78 36.00
N GLY A 360 5.11 -10.72 36.21
CA GLY A 360 4.82 -11.30 37.54
C GLY A 360 4.43 -10.24 38.59
N ILE A 361 3.91 -9.10 38.15
CA ILE A 361 3.33 -8.07 39.00
C ILE A 361 1.82 -8.28 38.95
N PRO A 362 1.15 -8.48 40.09
CA PRO A 362 -0.30 -8.66 40.14
C PRO A 362 -1.03 -7.54 39.40
N VAL A 363 -1.81 -7.92 38.40
CA VAL A 363 -2.76 -7.04 37.71
C VAL A 363 -4.11 -7.72 37.73
N VAL A 364 -5.12 -7.02 38.22
CA VAL A 364 -6.49 -7.52 38.26
C VAL A 364 -7.42 -6.55 37.59
N TRP A 365 -8.54 -7.06 37.12
CA TRP A 365 -9.71 -6.26 36.82
C TRP A 365 -10.84 -6.65 37.75
N VAL A 366 -11.25 -5.71 38.60
CA VAL A 366 -12.30 -5.86 39.60
C VAL A 366 -13.61 -5.31 39.06
N TYR A 367 -14.69 -6.04 39.30
CA TYR A 367 -16.04 -5.61 38.97
C TYR A 367 -16.98 -5.80 40.16
N VAL A 368 -17.86 -4.82 40.34
CA VAL A 368 -18.93 -4.84 41.35
C VAL A 368 -20.28 -4.95 40.63
N GLY A 369 -21.06 -5.98 40.97
CA GLY A 369 -22.38 -6.26 40.42
C GLY A 369 -23.31 -5.07 40.47
N GLY A 370 -23.88 -4.72 39.31
CA GLY A 370 -24.79 -3.58 39.16
C GLY A 370 -24.11 -2.22 39.32
N ALA A 371 -22.77 -2.14 39.30
CA ALA A 371 -22.08 -0.86 39.25
C ALA A 371 -22.34 -0.21 37.89
N PHE A 372 -22.98 0.95 37.90
CA PHE A 372 -23.12 1.86 36.77
C PHE A 372 -21.80 2.58 36.51
N LEU A 373 -21.17 2.34 35.36
CA LEU A 373 -19.83 2.82 35.04
C LEU A 373 -19.81 3.74 33.80
N SER A 374 -20.97 4.21 33.34
CA SER A 374 -21.09 4.94 32.07
C SER A 374 -21.13 6.47 32.24
N PHE A 375 -19.95 7.08 32.30
CA PHE A 375 -19.72 8.52 32.17
C PHE A 375 -19.64 8.98 30.72
N THR A 376 -18.86 8.22 29.99
CA THR A 376 -18.41 8.48 28.63
C THR A 376 -18.40 7.17 27.87
N ASN A 377 -19.01 6.09 28.39
CA ASN A 377 -18.95 4.80 27.70
C ASN A 377 -19.86 4.80 26.46
N PRO A 378 -19.42 4.18 25.35
CA PRO A 378 -20.33 3.91 24.24
C PRO A 378 -21.53 3.15 24.79
N PRO A 379 -22.77 3.56 24.43
CA PRO A 379 -23.97 2.85 24.84
C PRO A 379 -23.89 1.37 24.49
N LEU A 380 -24.54 0.53 25.29
CA LEU A 380 -24.53 -0.92 25.11
C LEU A 380 -24.82 -1.32 23.66
N LEU A 381 -25.85 -0.73 23.02
CA LEU A 381 -26.19 -1.02 21.62
C LEU A 381 -25.03 -0.74 20.66
N PHE A 382 -24.32 0.37 20.82
CA PHE A 382 -23.12 0.63 20.00
C PHE A 382 -22.07 -0.46 20.18
N ARG A 383 -21.82 -0.91 21.42
CA ARG A 383 -20.86 -1.99 21.69
C ARG A 383 -21.30 -3.33 21.11
N LEU A 384 -22.58 -3.65 21.19
CA LEU A 384 -23.13 -4.85 20.56
C LEU A 384 -22.98 -4.78 19.03
N GLY A 385 -23.24 -3.63 18.42
CA GLY A 385 -23.01 -3.40 17.00
C GLY A 385 -21.54 -3.53 16.60
N MET A 386 -20.61 -3.07 17.43
CA MET A 386 -19.17 -3.27 17.22
C MET A 386 -18.78 -4.75 17.27
N ILE A 387 -19.35 -5.53 18.19
CA ILE A 387 -19.10 -6.98 18.27
C ILE A 387 -19.51 -7.64 16.96
N ASP A 388 -20.75 -7.42 16.50
CA ASP A 388 -21.22 -8.01 15.24
C ASP A 388 -20.43 -7.50 14.02
N LEU A 389 -19.97 -6.24 14.02
CA LEU A 389 -19.09 -5.71 12.99
C LEU A 389 -17.76 -6.48 12.94
N PHE A 390 -17.15 -6.79 14.10
CA PHE A 390 -15.93 -7.62 14.17
C PHE A 390 -16.18 -9.08 13.79
N GLU A 391 -17.40 -9.59 13.98
CA GLU A 391 -17.84 -10.90 13.50
C GLU A 391 -18.22 -10.92 12.00
N GLU A 392 -18.10 -9.77 11.32
CA GLU A 392 -18.52 -9.57 9.92
C GLU A 392 -20.03 -9.79 9.68
N ASP A 393 -20.85 -9.77 10.75
CA ASP A 393 -22.31 -9.77 10.69
C ASP A 393 -22.84 -8.33 10.55
N TYR A 394 -22.64 -7.77 9.36
CA TYR A 394 -22.93 -6.37 9.08
C TYR A 394 -24.42 -6.01 9.22
N GLU A 395 -25.33 -6.96 8.96
CA GLU A 395 -26.77 -6.74 9.08
C GLU A 395 -27.21 -6.57 10.54
N ASN A 396 -26.74 -7.45 11.44
CA ASN A 396 -27.03 -7.30 12.86
C ASN A 396 -26.29 -6.10 13.46
N ALA A 397 -25.06 -5.82 13.04
CA ALA A 397 -24.34 -4.61 13.44
C ALA A 397 -25.15 -3.34 13.11
N LEU A 398 -25.68 -3.23 11.89
CA LEU A 398 -26.55 -2.12 11.48
C LEU A 398 -27.83 -2.05 12.31
N LYS A 399 -28.45 -3.18 12.66
CA LYS A 399 -29.64 -3.20 13.54
C LYS A 399 -29.32 -2.54 14.88
N TYR A 400 -28.18 -2.86 15.49
CA TYR A 400 -27.76 -2.27 16.75
C TYR A 400 -27.41 -0.78 16.62
N PHE A 401 -26.68 -0.38 15.58
CA PHE A 401 -26.33 1.03 15.35
C PHE A 401 -27.57 1.90 15.09
N ASN A 402 -28.56 1.42 14.32
CA ASN A 402 -29.83 2.11 14.10
C ASN A 402 -30.64 2.25 15.39
N ARG A 403 -30.66 1.21 16.23
CA ARG A 403 -31.30 1.27 17.56
C ARG A 403 -30.57 2.26 18.47
N ALA A 404 -29.23 2.31 18.41
CA ALA A 404 -28.44 3.24 19.21
C ALA A 404 -28.74 4.70 18.83
N GLU A 405 -28.84 4.98 17.53
CA GLU A 405 -29.28 6.27 16.99
C GLU A 405 -30.70 6.62 17.46
N SER A 406 -31.66 5.72 17.25
CA SER A 406 -33.07 5.92 17.64
C SER A 406 -33.24 6.14 19.16
N ALA A 407 -32.32 5.61 19.94
CA ALA A 407 -32.27 5.73 21.39
C ALA A 407 -31.59 7.04 21.87
N GLY A 408 -31.12 7.91 20.97
CA GLY A 408 -30.51 9.19 21.33
C GLY A 408 -29.10 9.05 21.91
N ILE A 409 -28.26 8.22 21.27
CA ILE A 409 -26.81 8.17 21.56
C ILE A 409 -26.20 9.58 21.53
N ASN A 410 -25.33 9.88 22.50
CA ASN A 410 -24.66 11.19 22.61
C ASN A 410 -23.91 11.54 21.31
N GLU A 411 -23.89 12.82 20.95
CA GLU A 411 -23.25 13.38 19.75
C GLU A 411 -21.82 12.87 19.51
N PHE A 412 -21.01 12.77 20.57
CA PHE A 412 -19.66 12.23 20.48
C PHE A 412 -19.64 10.82 19.86
N TYR A 413 -20.56 9.96 20.29
CA TYR A 413 -20.66 8.58 19.80
C TYR A 413 -21.50 8.45 18.55
N LEU A 414 -22.40 9.39 18.27
CA LEU A 414 -23.23 9.39 17.07
C LEU A 414 -22.36 9.49 15.80
N ALA A 415 -21.31 10.31 15.82
CA ALA A 415 -20.35 10.39 14.70
C ALA A 415 -19.68 9.03 14.41
N PHE A 416 -19.20 8.33 15.45
CA PHE A 416 -18.61 7.00 15.33
C PHE A 416 -19.65 5.94 14.95
N ASN A 417 -20.90 6.08 15.40
CA ASN A 417 -22.00 5.19 15.03
C ASN A 417 -22.23 5.24 13.52
N TYR A 418 -22.36 6.44 12.94
CA TYR A 418 -22.48 6.60 11.49
C TYR A 418 -21.23 6.12 10.74
N TYR A 419 -20.03 6.37 11.25
CA TYR A 419 -18.80 5.86 10.64
C TYR A 419 -18.84 4.32 10.53
N ASN A 420 -19.19 3.62 11.61
CA ASN A 420 -19.26 2.16 11.62
C ASN A 420 -20.41 1.63 10.76
N MET A 421 -21.56 2.31 10.70
CA MET A 421 -22.62 2.00 9.74
C MET A 421 -22.16 2.16 8.28
N GLY A 422 -21.30 3.15 8.02
CA GLY A 422 -20.63 3.33 6.74
C GLY A 422 -19.74 2.14 6.39
N ILE A 423 -18.94 1.65 7.34
CA ILE A 423 -18.10 0.46 7.18
C ILE A 423 -18.97 -0.77 6.88
N CYS A 424 -20.06 -1.00 7.63
CA CYS A 424 -20.99 -2.11 7.35
C CYS A 424 -21.49 -2.06 5.91
N HIS A 425 -22.00 -0.91 5.46
CA HIS A 425 -22.49 -0.76 4.10
C HIS A 425 -21.40 -0.90 3.03
N GLN A 426 -20.19 -0.42 3.29
CA GLN A 426 -19.06 -0.58 2.38
C GLN A 426 -18.70 -2.07 2.19
N ASN A 427 -18.61 -2.85 3.26
CA ASN A 427 -18.33 -4.28 3.18
C ASN A 427 -19.48 -5.07 2.53
N MET A 428 -20.71 -4.58 2.65
CA MET A 428 -21.87 -5.10 1.91
C MET A 428 -21.94 -4.63 0.44
N ASN A 429 -20.92 -3.92 -0.07
CA ASN A 429 -20.91 -3.28 -1.40
C ASN A 429 -22.02 -2.24 -1.64
N ALA A 430 -22.68 -1.75 -0.59
CA ALA A 430 -23.72 -0.72 -0.63
C ALA A 430 -23.11 0.70 -0.57
N TYR A 431 -22.24 1.02 -1.51
CA TYR A 431 -21.38 2.23 -1.49
C TYR A 431 -22.15 3.55 -1.35
N VAL A 432 -23.32 3.69 -1.98
CA VAL A 432 -24.14 4.91 -1.87
C VAL A 432 -24.62 5.15 -0.44
N LYS A 433 -25.05 4.09 0.26
CA LYS A 433 -25.46 4.18 1.67
C LYS A 433 -24.25 4.40 2.59
N ALA A 434 -23.11 3.80 2.26
CA ALA A 434 -21.87 4.04 2.98
C ALA A 434 -21.46 5.53 2.92
N ILE A 435 -21.53 6.13 1.74
CA ILE A 435 -21.29 7.56 1.51
C ILE A 435 -22.22 8.43 2.35
N GLU A 436 -23.52 8.12 2.38
CA GLU A 436 -24.50 8.85 3.19
C GLU A 436 -24.12 8.82 4.69
N ASN A 437 -23.79 7.64 5.21
CA ASN A 437 -23.39 7.49 6.61
C ASN A 437 -22.04 8.17 6.91
N TYR A 438 -21.06 8.11 6.01
CA TYR A 438 -19.80 8.84 6.20
C TYR A 438 -20.00 10.36 6.19
N ARG A 439 -20.93 10.88 5.38
CA ARG A 439 -21.29 12.31 5.41
C ARG A 439 -21.95 12.70 6.73
N LYS A 440 -22.93 11.92 7.21
CA LYS A 440 -23.53 12.12 8.54
C LYS A 440 -22.50 12.09 9.66
N SER A 441 -21.54 11.17 9.57
CA SER A 441 -20.41 11.09 10.50
C SER A 441 -19.60 12.39 10.52
N LEU A 442 -19.19 12.91 9.34
CA LEU A 442 -18.48 14.19 9.18
C LEU A 442 -19.25 15.39 9.70
N GLU A 443 -20.57 15.42 9.51
CA GLU A 443 -21.45 16.49 10.01
C GLU A 443 -21.57 16.48 11.55
N THR A 444 -21.37 15.31 12.18
CA THR A 444 -21.55 15.10 13.62
C THR A 444 -20.23 15.15 14.40
N PHE A 445 -19.06 15.09 13.74
CA PHE A 445 -17.78 15.02 14.46
C PHE A 445 -17.53 16.27 15.31
N PRO A 446 -17.19 16.12 16.61
CA PRO A 446 -16.78 17.26 17.41
C PRO A 446 -15.45 17.84 16.88
N PRO A 447 -15.21 19.17 17.01
CA PRO A 447 -14.04 19.86 16.42
C PRO A 447 -12.66 19.32 16.82
N ALA A 448 -12.57 18.54 17.89
CA ALA A 448 -11.34 17.95 18.42
C ALA A 448 -11.25 16.41 18.22
N ALA A 449 -12.15 15.80 17.46
CA ALA A 449 -12.21 14.36 17.30
C ALA A 449 -11.05 13.78 16.46
N THR A 450 -10.46 12.70 16.95
CA THR A 450 -9.53 11.86 16.20
C THR A 450 -10.28 10.87 15.30
N GLY A 451 -9.76 10.55 14.11
CA GLY A 451 -10.38 9.60 13.16
C GLY A 451 -11.09 10.23 11.97
N ILE A 452 -11.10 11.56 11.85
CA ILE A 452 -11.65 12.28 10.69
C ILE A 452 -10.94 11.88 9.39
N SER A 453 -9.63 11.59 9.46
CA SER A 453 -8.85 11.09 8.32
C SER A 453 -9.43 9.78 7.76
N ASP A 454 -9.74 8.81 8.64
CA ASP A 454 -10.28 7.50 8.25
C ASP A 454 -11.64 7.63 7.56
N VAL A 455 -12.44 8.61 7.99
CA VAL A 455 -13.77 8.86 7.40
C VAL A 455 -13.63 9.44 6.00
N TYR A 456 -12.75 10.43 5.80
CA TYR A 456 -12.46 10.96 4.47
C TYR A 456 -11.83 9.91 3.54
N PHE A 457 -10.95 9.06 4.07
CA PHE A 457 -10.32 7.97 3.32
C PHE A 457 -11.35 6.95 2.85
N ASN A 458 -12.21 6.46 3.75
CA ASN A 458 -13.25 5.50 3.39
C ASN A 458 -14.30 6.10 2.44
N LEU A 459 -14.67 7.37 2.65
CA LEU A 459 -15.56 8.10 1.75
C LEU A 459 -14.95 8.22 0.34
N GLY A 460 -13.68 8.62 0.24
CA GLY A 460 -12.94 8.68 -1.02
C GLY A 460 -12.82 7.31 -1.70
N THR A 461 -12.65 6.24 -0.91
CA THR A 461 -12.61 4.86 -1.38
C THR A 461 -13.96 4.41 -1.95
N CYS A 462 -15.09 4.75 -1.31
CA CYS A 462 -16.41 4.46 -1.87
C CYS A 462 -16.66 5.18 -3.20
N PHE A 463 -16.26 6.46 -3.33
CA PHE A 463 -16.34 7.18 -4.60
C PHE A 463 -15.46 6.55 -5.68
N LEU A 464 -14.23 6.14 -5.32
CA LEU A 464 -13.33 5.43 -6.23
C LEU A 464 -13.94 4.11 -6.75
N LEU A 465 -14.56 3.32 -5.86
CA LEU A 465 -15.23 2.07 -6.23
C LEU A 465 -16.46 2.29 -7.13
N LEU A 466 -17.11 3.45 -7.01
CA LEU A 466 -18.17 3.92 -7.92
C LEU A 466 -17.64 4.57 -9.20
N LYS A 467 -16.31 4.68 -9.36
CA LYS A 467 -15.63 5.40 -10.47
C LYS A 467 -15.99 6.89 -10.55
N ASP A 468 -16.41 7.47 -9.43
CA ASP A 468 -16.69 8.90 -9.29
C ASP A 468 -15.42 9.63 -8.83
N TYR A 469 -14.51 9.86 -9.79
CA TYR A 469 -13.20 10.46 -9.49
C TYR A 469 -13.31 11.93 -9.06
N GLU A 470 -14.34 12.64 -9.51
CA GLU A 470 -14.59 14.05 -9.13
C GLU A 470 -14.78 14.20 -7.62
N ASN A 471 -15.46 13.24 -7.00
CA ASN A 471 -15.65 13.21 -5.55
C ASN A 471 -14.57 12.41 -4.80
N ALA A 472 -13.95 11.40 -5.43
CA ALA A 472 -12.88 10.63 -4.79
C ALA A 472 -11.65 11.50 -4.47
N PHE A 473 -11.17 12.28 -5.43
CA PHE A 473 -9.95 13.08 -5.29
C PHE A 473 -9.99 14.05 -4.10
N PRO A 474 -10.99 14.96 -3.97
CA PRO A 474 -11.02 15.92 -2.86
C PRO A 474 -11.08 15.25 -1.49
N ASN A 475 -11.78 14.11 -1.36
CA ASN A 475 -11.87 13.40 -0.09
C ASN A 475 -10.56 12.69 0.28
N LEU A 476 -9.90 12.04 -0.68
CA LEU A 476 -8.58 11.45 -0.45
C LEU A 476 -7.52 12.51 -0.10
N LEU A 477 -7.57 13.71 -0.72
CA LEU A 477 -6.68 14.81 -0.36
C LEU A 477 -6.96 15.37 1.04
N LYS A 478 -8.22 15.44 1.46
CA LYS A 478 -8.59 15.82 2.85
C LYS A 478 -8.09 14.79 3.86
N ALA A 479 -8.18 13.50 3.55
CA ALA A 479 -7.60 12.44 4.38
C ALA A 479 -6.07 12.62 4.47
N LEU A 480 -5.40 12.81 3.34
CA LEU A 480 -3.94 12.99 3.28
C LEU A 480 -3.46 14.21 4.07
N ALA A 481 -4.25 15.30 4.09
CA ALA A 481 -3.91 16.49 4.86
C ALA A 481 -3.92 16.26 6.38
N GLN A 482 -4.62 15.23 6.85
CA GLN A 482 -4.69 14.84 8.26
C GLN A 482 -3.69 13.72 8.60
N ASP A 483 -3.37 12.88 7.63
CA ASP A 483 -2.45 11.74 7.77
C ASP A 483 -1.51 11.66 6.57
N THR A 484 -0.43 12.44 6.61
CA THR A 484 0.47 12.69 5.47
C THR A 484 1.30 11.48 5.05
N ASP A 485 1.42 10.50 5.94
CA ASP A 485 2.35 9.37 5.84
C ASP A 485 1.58 8.05 5.67
N ASN A 486 0.35 8.10 5.15
CA ASN A 486 -0.51 6.94 4.96
C ASN A 486 -0.41 6.40 3.53
N GLY A 487 0.29 5.27 3.35
CA GLY A 487 0.49 4.65 2.04
C GLY A 487 -0.80 4.22 1.34
N SER A 488 -1.88 3.95 2.09
CA SER A 488 -3.21 3.60 1.57
C SER A 488 -3.84 4.74 0.78
N ILE A 489 -3.71 5.97 1.30
CA ILE A 489 -4.26 7.17 0.67
C ILE A 489 -3.53 7.43 -0.65
N TYR A 490 -2.20 7.30 -0.64
CA TYR A 490 -1.38 7.40 -1.85
C TYR A 490 -1.73 6.33 -2.87
N PHE A 491 -1.98 5.08 -2.45
CA PHE A 491 -2.41 4.03 -3.36
C PHE A 491 -3.72 4.39 -4.07
N ASN A 492 -4.75 4.79 -3.33
CA ASN A 492 -6.04 5.18 -3.90
C ASN A 492 -5.95 6.43 -4.79
N LEU A 493 -5.12 7.42 -4.42
CA LEU A 493 -4.80 8.54 -5.31
C LEU A 493 -4.11 8.08 -6.60
N GLY A 494 -3.21 7.11 -6.50
CA GLY A 494 -2.58 6.46 -7.65
C GLY A 494 -3.60 5.82 -8.59
N VAL A 495 -4.58 5.08 -8.04
CA VAL A 495 -5.67 4.48 -8.83
C VAL A 495 -6.52 5.56 -9.50
N CYS A 496 -6.89 6.63 -8.79
CA CYS A 496 -7.62 7.74 -9.38
C CYS A 496 -6.85 8.40 -10.55
N TYR A 497 -5.52 8.58 -10.42
CA TYR A 497 -4.70 9.13 -11.49
C TYR A 497 -4.53 8.15 -12.66
N GLU A 498 -4.42 6.85 -12.39
CA GLU A 498 -4.34 5.80 -13.41
C GLU A 498 -5.62 5.79 -14.26
N ASP A 499 -6.79 5.73 -13.62
CA ASP A 499 -8.08 5.65 -14.30
C ASP A 499 -8.48 6.94 -15.01
N THR A 500 -7.93 8.09 -14.60
CA THR A 500 -8.09 9.38 -15.30
C THR A 500 -7.02 9.63 -16.37
N GLY A 501 -6.10 8.69 -16.58
CA GLY A 501 -5.07 8.72 -17.63
C GLY A 501 -3.83 9.58 -17.32
N ASN A 502 -3.67 10.03 -16.07
CA ASN A 502 -2.48 10.78 -15.63
C ASN A 502 -1.42 9.83 -15.06
N PHE A 503 -0.81 9.04 -15.94
CA PHE A 503 0.04 7.91 -15.57
C PHE A 503 1.32 8.33 -14.80
N GLU A 504 1.90 9.49 -15.07
CA GLU A 504 3.08 9.98 -14.35
C GLU A 504 2.76 10.30 -12.88
N LYS A 505 1.61 10.93 -12.62
CA LYS A 505 1.14 11.17 -11.25
C LYS A 505 0.74 9.86 -10.57
N ALA A 506 0.16 8.92 -11.31
CA ALA A 506 -0.16 7.60 -10.78
C ALA A 506 1.11 6.89 -10.26
N VAL A 507 2.16 6.81 -11.08
CA VAL A 507 3.46 6.24 -10.69
C VAL A 507 4.03 6.93 -9.45
N THR A 508 4.03 8.26 -9.43
CA THR A 508 4.54 9.04 -8.27
C THR A 508 3.78 8.69 -6.98
N ASN A 509 2.46 8.54 -7.05
CA ASN A 509 1.65 8.18 -5.88
C ASN A 509 1.84 6.72 -5.48
N TYR A 510 1.95 5.79 -6.42
CA TYR A 510 2.27 4.40 -6.11
C TYR A 510 3.66 4.24 -5.47
N GLU A 511 4.67 4.99 -5.92
CA GLU A 511 5.98 5.02 -5.28
C GLU A 511 5.93 5.55 -3.84
N LYS A 512 5.10 6.57 -3.58
CA LYS A 512 4.83 7.04 -2.21
C LYS A 512 4.08 6.00 -1.38
N ALA A 513 3.12 5.29 -1.97
CA ALA A 513 2.42 4.20 -1.29
C ALA A 513 3.39 3.11 -0.83
N ILE A 514 4.39 2.77 -1.64
CA ILE A 514 5.46 1.82 -1.29
C ILE A 514 6.35 2.39 -0.17
N MET A 515 6.72 3.67 -0.26
CA MET A 515 7.58 4.35 0.72
C MET A 515 6.96 4.39 2.13
N PHE A 516 5.66 4.70 2.21
CA PHE A 516 4.92 4.84 3.46
C PHE A 516 4.28 3.55 3.96
N GLY A 517 4.47 2.43 3.23
CA GLY A 517 3.89 1.13 3.56
C GLY A 517 2.49 0.96 2.96
N PRO A 518 2.30 0.03 2.00
CA PRO A 518 0.98 -0.27 1.46
C PRO A 518 0.09 -0.97 2.50
N VAL A 519 -1.24 -0.85 2.37
CA VAL A 519 -2.20 -1.54 3.25
C VAL A 519 -1.91 -3.04 3.26
N MET A 520 -2.07 -3.69 4.40
CA MET A 520 -2.03 -5.15 4.54
C MET A 520 -2.92 -5.91 3.53
N SER A 521 -3.97 -5.27 2.98
CA SER A 521 -4.87 -5.85 1.97
C SER A 521 -4.36 -5.79 0.53
N VAL A 522 -3.34 -4.97 0.22
CA VAL A 522 -2.78 -4.84 -1.13
C VAL A 522 -1.32 -5.30 -1.12
N GLY A 523 -1.06 -6.43 -1.78
CA GLY A 523 0.30 -6.96 -1.91
C GLY A 523 1.21 -6.03 -2.72
N LEU A 524 2.48 -5.95 -2.34
CA LEU A 524 3.49 -5.11 -3.00
C LEU A 524 3.61 -5.40 -4.52
N ILE A 525 3.41 -6.65 -4.92
CA ILE A 525 3.39 -7.06 -6.33
C ILE A 525 2.29 -6.36 -7.14
N GLU A 526 1.10 -6.16 -6.55
CA GLU A 526 -0.02 -5.50 -7.22
C GLU A 526 0.32 -4.04 -7.54
N ILE A 527 0.99 -3.36 -6.61
CA ILE A 527 1.44 -1.97 -6.80
C ILE A 527 2.49 -1.90 -7.90
N TYR A 528 3.45 -2.84 -7.93
CA TYR A 528 4.43 -2.89 -9.01
C TYR A 528 3.78 -3.15 -10.37
N LEU A 529 2.81 -4.05 -10.46
CA LEU A 529 2.09 -4.31 -11.71
C LEU A 529 1.30 -3.08 -12.18
N ARG A 530 0.70 -2.30 -11.27
CA ARG A 530 0.04 -1.02 -11.63
C ARG A 530 1.04 0.02 -12.14
N ILE A 531 2.20 0.16 -11.50
CA ILE A 531 3.28 1.02 -12.01
C ILE A 531 3.73 0.56 -13.41
N VAL A 532 3.87 -0.75 -13.63
CA VAL A 532 4.22 -1.33 -14.94
C VAL A 532 3.17 -0.98 -16.00
N ILE A 533 1.89 -1.08 -15.65
CA ILE A 533 0.78 -0.70 -16.55
C ILE A 533 0.89 0.78 -16.92
N CYS A 534 1.13 1.67 -15.94
CA CYS A 534 1.34 3.09 -16.19
C CYS A 534 2.52 3.34 -17.15
N PHE A 535 3.69 2.72 -16.92
CA PHE A 535 4.83 2.85 -17.82
C PHE A 535 4.56 2.30 -19.23
N TYR A 536 3.84 1.19 -19.33
CA TYR A 536 3.41 0.63 -20.61
C TYR A 536 2.52 1.63 -21.38
N LYS A 537 1.56 2.29 -20.71
CA LYS A 537 0.71 3.32 -21.32
C LYS A 537 1.49 4.57 -21.74
N LEU A 538 2.59 4.88 -21.05
CA LEU A 538 3.53 5.95 -21.40
C LEU A 538 4.52 5.54 -22.51
N ASN A 539 4.52 4.28 -22.97
CA ASN A 539 5.55 3.69 -23.84
C ASN A 539 6.99 3.81 -23.27
N ASP A 540 7.14 3.96 -21.95
CA ASP A 540 8.45 4.01 -21.29
C ASP A 540 8.86 2.61 -20.83
N TYR A 541 9.38 1.84 -21.78
CA TYR A 541 9.87 0.49 -21.53
C TYR A 541 11.10 0.45 -20.61
N LYS A 542 11.85 1.55 -20.48
CA LYS A 542 13.01 1.62 -19.57
C LYS A 542 12.58 1.77 -18.12
N GLY A 543 11.55 2.57 -17.84
CA GLY A 543 10.93 2.64 -16.52
C GLY A 543 10.25 1.32 -16.15
N MET A 544 9.54 0.72 -17.11
CA MET A 544 8.79 -0.52 -16.95
C MET A 544 9.64 -1.70 -16.47
N ILE A 545 10.82 -1.92 -17.07
CA ILE A 545 11.65 -3.09 -16.78
C ILE A 545 12.13 -3.13 -15.32
N LYS A 546 12.36 -1.97 -14.70
CA LYS A 546 12.76 -1.84 -13.29
C LYS A 546 11.72 -2.45 -12.35
N TYR A 547 10.44 -2.16 -12.58
CA TYR A 547 9.35 -2.62 -11.72
C TYR A 547 8.93 -4.06 -12.03
N LEU A 548 9.10 -4.51 -13.28
CA LEU A 548 8.90 -5.90 -13.66
C LEU A 548 9.83 -6.87 -12.92
N TYR A 549 11.11 -6.55 -12.81
CA TYR A 549 12.05 -7.39 -12.06
C TYR A 549 11.69 -7.43 -10.57
N LYS A 550 11.31 -6.30 -9.97
CA LYS A 550 10.84 -6.29 -8.58
C LYS A 550 9.58 -7.13 -8.37
N ALA A 551 8.64 -7.11 -9.31
CA ALA A 551 7.45 -7.96 -9.27
C ALA A 551 7.82 -9.44 -9.40
N LYS A 552 8.74 -9.77 -10.31
CA LYS A 552 9.28 -11.13 -10.52
C LYS A 552 9.98 -11.69 -9.28
N ASP A 553 10.74 -10.87 -8.57
CA ASP A 553 11.45 -11.25 -7.35
C ASP A 553 10.49 -11.59 -6.20
N ILE A 554 9.28 -11.01 -6.18
CA ILE A 554 8.24 -11.33 -5.20
C ILE A 554 7.53 -12.63 -5.58
N ASP A 555 7.08 -12.75 -6.83
CA ASP A 555 6.39 -13.94 -7.31
C ASP A 555 6.77 -14.21 -8.78
N ASN A 556 7.67 -15.18 -8.94
CA ASN A 556 8.15 -15.62 -10.23
C ASN A 556 7.17 -16.56 -10.96
N SER A 557 5.98 -16.83 -10.40
CA SER A 557 4.90 -17.58 -11.03
C SER A 557 3.79 -16.68 -11.59
N ARG A 558 3.83 -15.38 -11.30
CA ARG A 558 2.78 -14.44 -11.69
C ARG A 558 2.74 -14.23 -13.21
N ILE A 559 1.65 -14.64 -13.85
CA ILE A 559 1.50 -14.64 -15.32
C ILE A 559 1.63 -13.24 -15.94
N GLU A 560 1.10 -12.19 -15.30
CA GLU A 560 1.17 -10.81 -15.79
C GLU A 560 2.61 -10.28 -15.85
N VAL A 561 3.50 -10.77 -14.99
CA VAL A 561 4.91 -10.39 -15.00
C VAL A 561 5.56 -10.82 -16.31
N TYR A 562 5.33 -12.06 -16.75
CA TYR A 562 5.86 -12.58 -18.02
C TYR A 562 5.23 -11.91 -19.24
N PHE A 563 3.92 -11.62 -19.17
CA PHE A 563 3.24 -10.86 -20.21
C PHE A 563 3.94 -9.53 -20.45
N TYR A 564 4.09 -8.73 -19.40
CA TYR A 564 4.69 -7.40 -19.49
C TYR A 564 6.20 -7.43 -19.73
N LEU A 565 6.94 -8.44 -19.25
CA LEU A 565 8.35 -8.64 -19.62
C LEU A 565 8.52 -8.92 -21.11
N GLY A 566 7.65 -9.74 -21.69
CA GLY A 566 7.63 -10.01 -23.13
C GLY A 566 7.38 -8.76 -23.95
N LEU A 567 6.34 -8.00 -23.59
CA LEU A 567 6.02 -6.72 -24.26
C LEU A 567 7.14 -5.69 -24.10
N CYS A 568 7.69 -5.56 -22.90
CA CYS A 568 8.79 -4.64 -22.59
C CYS A 568 10.06 -5.00 -23.39
N SER A 569 10.40 -6.28 -23.46
CA SER A 569 11.58 -6.76 -24.19
C SER A 569 11.42 -6.53 -25.69
N ALA A 570 10.23 -6.77 -26.26
CA ALA A 570 9.92 -6.44 -27.64
C ALA A 570 10.02 -4.92 -27.90
N GLY A 571 9.49 -4.09 -27.00
CA GLY A 571 9.59 -2.63 -27.08
C GLY A 571 11.03 -2.10 -26.99
N LEU A 572 11.89 -2.79 -26.24
CA LEU A 572 13.33 -2.52 -26.13
C LEU A 572 14.17 -3.18 -27.24
N GLN A 573 13.52 -3.80 -28.24
CA GLN A 573 14.17 -4.51 -29.35
C GLN A 573 15.06 -5.68 -28.92
N ARG A 574 14.80 -6.25 -27.74
CA ARG A 574 15.45 -7.46 -27.23
C ARG A 574 14.66 -8.68 -27.68
N TRP A 575 14.70 -8.96 -28.97
CA TRP A 575 13.78 -9.90 -29.63
C TRP A 575 13.82 -11.32 -29.05
N ASN A 576 15.01 -11.85 -28.74
CA ASN A 576 15.17 -13.18 -28.15
C ASN A 576 14.56 -13.27 -26.75
N GLU A 577 14.85 -12.30 -25.87
CA GLU A 577 14.24 -12.21 -24.53
C GLU A 577 12.72 -12.05 -24.62
N GLY A 578 12.24 -11.25 -25.58
CA GLY A 578 10.81 -11.07 -25.86
C GLY A 578 10.12 -12.40 -26.18
N ILE A 579 10.72 -13.21 -27.06
CA ILE A 579 10.19 -14.54 -27.40
C ILE A 579 10.15 -15.45 -26.17
N GLU A 580 11.25 -15.52 -25.40
CA GLU A 580 11.33 -16.36 -24.20
C GLU A 580 10.20 -16.04 -23.22
N TYR A 581 10.02 -14.76 -22.86
CA TYR A 581 9.00 -14.36 -21.89
C TYR A 581 7.57 -14.49 -22.43
N LEU A 582 7.32 -14.20 -23.71
CA LEU A 582 6.00 -14.36 -24.31
C LEU A 582 5.61 -15.83 -24.45
N LEU A 583 6.55 -16.73 -24.80
CA LEU A 583 6.29 -18.17 -24.78
C LEU A 583 6.01 -18.65 -23.35
N LYS A 584 6.76 -18.16 -22.36
CA LYS A 584 6.49 -18.49 -20.96
C LYS A 584 5.10 -18.04 -20.51
N PHE A 585 4.66 -16.87 -20.96
CA PHE A 585 3.30 -16.38 -20.73
C PHE A 585 2.23 -17.31 -21.34
N LEU A 586 2.44 -17.80 -22.58
CA LEU A 586 1.53 -18.77 -23.22
C LEU A 586 1.48 -20.11 -22.47
N GLU A 587 2.61 -20.60 -21.96
CA GLU A 587 2.68 -21.83 -21.16
C GLU A 587 1.81 -21.76 -19.89
N LEU A 588 1.68 -20.56 -19.31
CA LEU A 588 0.92 -20.34 -18.07
C LEU A 588 -0.61 -20.24 -18.29
N GLY A 589 -1.08 -20.30 -19.54
CA GLY A 589 -2.51 -20.33 -19.86
C GLY A 589 -3.21 -18.98 -19.74
N PRO A 590 -2.98 -18.04 -20.68
CA PRO A 590 -3.57 -16.71 -20.63
C PRO A 590 -5.03 -16.67 -21.08
N ASP A 591 -5.72 -15.56 -20.79
CA ASP A 591 -7.03 -15.31 -21.38
C ASP A 591 -6.93 -15.05 -22.90
N PRO A 592 -7.98 -15.37 -23.69
CA PRO A 592 -7.96 -15.23 -25.14
C PRO A 592 -7.71 -13.81 -25.65
N GLY A 593 -7.93 -12.78 -24.83
CA GLY A 593 -7.66 -11.39 -25.18
C GLY A 593 -6.17 -11.10 -25.15
N LYS A 594 -5.51 -11.41 -24.03
CA LYS A 594 -4.05 -11.23 -23.89
C LYS A 594 -3.26 -12.21 -24.75
N GLU A 595 -3.79 -13.40 -25.03
CA GLU A 595 -3.18 -14.37 -25.96
C GLU A 595 -3.00 -13.77 -27.37
N LYS A 596 -4.00 -13.03 -27.87
CA LYS A 596 -3.91 -12.36 -29.17
C LYS A 596 -2.82 -11.30 -29.20
N ILE A 597 -2.74 -10.50 -28.13
CA ILE A 597 -1.68 -9.48 -27.97
C ILE A 597 -0.31 -10.18 -27.94
N CYS A 598 -0.17 -11.25 -27.17
CA CYS A 598 1.05 -12.02 -27.08
C CYS A 598 1.50 -12.56 -28.45
N ASN A 599 0.61 -13.21 -29.21
CA ASN A 599 0.93 -13.75 -30.53
C ASN A 599 1.32 -12.65 -31.53
N PHE A 600 0.70 -11.47 -31.46
CA PHE A 600 1.11 -10.32 -32.27
C PHE A 600 2.56 -9.90 -31.98
N HIS A 601 2.92 -9.75 -30.70
CA HIS A 601 4.27 -9.37 -30.32
C HIS A 601 5.31 -10.49 -30.57
N LEU A 602 4.92 -11.76 -30.47
CA LEU A 602 5.75 -12.89 -30.91
C LEU A 602 6.03 -12.82 -32.41
N GLY A 603 4.99 -12.57 -33.22
CA GLY A 603 5.13 -12.39 -34.67
C GLY A 603 6.10 -11.24 -35.01
N LEU A 604 5.97 -10.11 -34.32
CA LEU A 604 6.90 -8.98 -34.46
C LEU A 604 8.35 -9.37 -34.13
N CYS A 605 8.57 -10.10 -33.03
CA CYS A 605 9.92 -10.56 -32.67
C CYS A 605 10.48 -11.53 -33.72
N CYS A 606 9.66 -12.47 -34.21
CA CYS A 606 10.04 -13.44 -35.24
C CYS A 606 10.42 -12.77 -36.56
N TYR A 607 9.64 -11.77 -37.00
CA TYR A 607 9.94 -10.97 -38.18
C TYR A 607 11.32 -10.28 -38.08
N ASN A 608 11.60 -9.61 -36.95
CA ASN A 608 12.87 -8.91 -36.76
C ASN A 608 14.08 -9.86 -36.67
N LEU A 609 13.86 -11.11 -36.25
CA LEU A 609 14.88 -12.18 -36.27
C LEU A 609 14.93 -12.94 -37.60
N ARG A 610 14.20 -12.50 -38.63
CA ARG A 610 14.06 -13.15 -39.95
C ARG A 610 13.51 -14.58 -39.91
N ASN A 611 12.83 -14.95 -38.83
CA ASN A 611 12.07 -16.20 -38.75
C ASN A 611 10.68 -15.97 -39.37
N TYR A 612 10.66 -15.79 -40.68
CA TYR A 612 9.46 -15.39 -41.42
C TYR A 612 8.33 -16.43 -41.36
N LYS A 613 8.68 -17.72 -41.30
CA LYS A 613 7.69 -18.80 -41.22
C LYS A 613 6.92 -18.77 -39.91
N GLU A 614 7.62 -18.71 -38.78
CA GLU A 614 6.99 -18.61 -37.46
C GLU A 614 6.19 -17.31 -37.32
N CYS A 615 6.68 -16.20 -37.87
CA CYS A 615 5.94 -14.94 -37.92
C CYS A 615 4.55 -15.12 -38.55
N ILE A 616 4.50 -15.75 -39.73
CA ILE A 616 3.24 -16.01 -40.44
C ILE A 616 2.33 -16.95 -39.63
N GLU A 617 2.88 -18.04 -39.08
CA GLU A 617 2.13 -19.01 -38.27
C GLU A 617 1.48 -18.36 -37.05
N ARG A 618 2.14 -17.37 -36.42
CA ARG A 618 1.61 -16.63 -35.27
C ARG A 618 0.60 -15.55 -35.65
N LEU A 619 0.78 -14.88 -36.78
CA LEU A 619 -0.01 -13.71 -37.17
C LEU A 619 -1.28 -14.06 -37.96
N VAL A 620 -1.25 -15.10 -38.80
CA VAL A 620 -2.41 -15.51 -39.62
C VAL A 620 -3.67 -15.81 -38.79
N PRO A 621 -3.60 -16.51 -37.64
CA PRO A 621 -4.78 -16.76 -36.79
C PRO A 621 -5.41 -15.48 -36.20
N LEU A 622 -4.71 -14.35 -36.20
CA LEU A 622 -5.19 -13.08 -35.66
C LEU A 622 -5.99 -12.25 -36.67
N LEU A 623 -6.02 -12.67 -37.94
CA LEU A 623 -6.74 -11.98 -39.00
C LEU A 623 -8.25 -12.05 -38.77
N ASN A 624 -8.89 -10.88 -38.68
CA ASN A 624 -10.33 -10.78 -38.48
C ASN A 624 -10.89 -9.48 -39.08
N LYS A 625 -11.78 -9.61 -40.07
CA LYS A 625 -12.39 -8.47 -40.79
C LYS A 625 -13.26 -7.55 -39.93
N ASN A 626 -13.69 -8.00 -38.75
CA ASN A 626 -14.57 -7.24 -37.85
C ASN A 626 -13.81 -6.52 -36.71
N GLN A 627 -12.47 -6.50 -36.74
CA GLN A 627 -11.62 -5.87 -35.72
C GLN A 627 -11.06 -4.51 -36.17
N ASP A 628 -10.35 -3.85 -35.26
CA ASP A 628 -9.66 -2.57 -35.48
C ASP A 628 -8.82 -2.56 -36.77
N SER A 629 -9.21 -1.69 -37.71
CA SER A 629 -8.56 -1.53 -39.02
C SER A 629 -7.06 -1.24 -38.90
N SER A 630 -6.62 -0.52 -37.87
CA SER A 630 -5.19 -0.20 -37.68
C SER A 630 -4.38 -1.43 -37.27
N LEU A 631 -4.89 -2.23 -36.34
CA LEU A 631 -4.22 -3.47 -35.94
C LEU A 631 -4.19 -4.48 -37.09
N GLN A 632 -5.31 -4.61 -37.82
CA GLN A 632 -5.38 -5.50 -38.98
C GLN A 632 -4.42 -5.05 -40.09
N ALA A 633 -4.27 -3.75 -40.35
CA ALA A 633 -3.27 -3.23 -41.29
C ALA A 633 -1.85 -3.66 -40.89
N LYS A 634 -1.48 -3.52 -39.61
CA LYS A 634 -0.16 -3.94 -39.09
C LYS A 634 0.07 -5.45 -39.17
N ILE A 635 -0.92 -6.27 -38.83
CA ILE A 635 -0.82 -7.73 -38.95
C ILE A 635 -0.56 -8.12 -40.41
N ASN A 636 -1.34 -7.58 -41.35
CA ASN A 636 -1.18 -7.86 -42.78
C ASN A 636 0.16 -7.34 -43.33
N LEU A 637 0.63 -6.17 -42.85
CA LEU A 637 1.96 -5.65 -43.18
C LEU A 637 3.05 -6.66 -42.82
N TYR A 638 3.12 -7.12 -41.57
CA TYR A 638 4.18 -8.05 -41.13
C TYR A 638 4.08 -9.43 -41.80
N ILE A 639 2.88 -9.92 -42.10
CA ILE A 639 2.69 -11.13 -42.91
C ILE A 639 3.23 -10.91 -44.33
N GLY A 640 2.84 -9.81 -44.99
CA GLY A 640 3.30 -9.46 -46.33
C GLY A 640 4.81 -9.30 -46.42
N LEU A 641 5.41 -8.61 -45.45
CA LEU A 641 6.87 -8.48 -45.31
C LEU A 641 7.56 -9.83 -45.09
N SER A 642 6.93 -10.74 -44.35
CA SER A 642 7.47 -12.09 -44.12
C SER A 642 7.40 -12.96 -45.37
N TYR A 643 6.38 -12.79 -46.22
CA TYR A 643 6.35 -13.43 -47.55
C TYR A 643 7.38 -12.81 -48.50
N LEU A 644 7.54 -11.48 -48.45
CA LEU A 644 8.54 -10.77 -49.26
C LEU A 644 9.96 -11.24 -48.91
N GLY A 645 10.28 -11.39 -47.62
CA GLY A 645 11.56 -11.92 -47.15
C GLY A 645 11.81 -13.39 -47.49
N GLN A 646 10.78 -14.13 -47.93
CA GLN A 646 10.86 -15.48 -48.46
C GLN A 646 10.82 -15.52 -49.99
N GLU A 647 10.88 -14.36 -50.66
CA GLU A 647 10.80 -14.22 -52.13
C GLU A 647 9.46 -14.74 -52.72
N LEU A 648 8.43 -14.87 -51.88
CA LEU A 648 7.07 -15.28 -52.28
C LEU A 648 6.24 -14.04 -52.66
N HIS A 649 6.64 -13.39 -53.73
CA HIS A 649 6.14 -12.06 -54.12
C HIS A 649 4.62 -12.02 -54.37
N GLU A 650 4.02 -13.06 -54.95
CA GLU A 650 2.56 -13.11 -55.19
C GLU A 650 1.77 -13.02 -53.87
N ARG A 651 2.21 -13.76 -52.85
CA ARG A 651 1.61 -13.73 -51.51
C ARG A 651 1.87 -12.41 -50.82
N ALA A 652 3.07 -11.85 -50.96
CA ALA A 652 3.38 -10.54 -50.40
C ALA A 652 2.42 -9.46 -50.93
N VAL A 653 2.15 -9.44 -52.24
CA VAL A 653 1.19 -8.51 -52.87
C VAL A 653 -0.21 -8.68 -52.28
N GLU A 654 -0.69 -9.91 -52.09
CA GLU A 654 -2.03 -10.20 -51.54
C GLU A 654 -2.24 -9.49 -50.18
N TYR A 655 -1.33 -9.73 -49.23
CA TYR A 655 -1.44 -9.19 -47.88
C TYR A 655 -1.14 -7.69 -47.81
N LEU A 656 -0.13 -7.21 -48.54
CA LEU A 656 0.22 -5.78 -48.56
C LEU A 656 -0.87 -4.92 -49.23
N THR A 657 -1.55 -5.44 -50.26
CA THR A 657 -2.66 -4.74 -50.90
C THR A 657 -3.79 -4.54 -49.91
N TYR A 658 -4.19 -5.61 -49.22
CA TYR A 658 -5.23 -5.54 -48.20
C TYR A 658 -4.84 -4.60 -47.05
N ALA A 659 -3.59 -4.64 -46.59
CA ALA A 659 -3.09 -3.69 -45.59
C ALA A 659 -3.18 -2.23 -46.07
N SER A 660 -2.84 -1.95 -47.34
CA SER A 660 -2.91 -0.60 -47.93
C SER A 660 -4.33 -0.06 -48.11
N GLU A 661 -5.33 -0.95 -48.20
CA GLU A 661 -6.74 -0.56 -48.21
C GLU A 661 -7.22 -0.11 -46.84
N LEU A 662 -6.66 -0.71 -45.77
CA LEU A 662 -6.98 -0.41 -44.38
C LEU A 662 -6.23 0.83 -43.86
N ASP A 663 -4.94 0.96 -44.19
CA ASP A 663 -4.11 2.13 -43.87
C ASP A 663 -3.56 2.76 -45.15
N LYS A 664 -4.28 3.75 -45.66
CA LYS A 664 -3.93 4.43 -46.91
C LYS A 664 -2.76 5.40 -46.77
N GLY A 665 -2.33 5.71 -45.55
CA GLY A 665 -1.34 6.74 -45.25
C GLY A 665 0.07 6.22 -44.97
N ASP A 666 0.26 4.91 -44.82
CA ASP A 666 1.58 4.34 -44.55
C ASP A 666 2.36 4.11 -45.86
N PHE A 667 3.40 4.92 -46.06
CA PHE A 667 4.26 4.81 -47.25
C PHE A 667 4.98 3.47 -47.35
N ASN A 668 5.26 2.79 -46.22
CA ASN A 668 5.96 1.51 -46.22
C ASN A 668 5.16 0.45 -46.97
N LEU A 669 3.83 0.48 -46.87
CA LEU A 669 2.94 -0.44 -47.58
C LEU A 669 3.12 -0.33 -49.09
N TYR A 670 3.14 0.90 -49.62
CA TYR A 670 3.33 1.15 -51.05
C TYR A 670 4.75 0.87 -51.52
N LEU A 671 5.77 1.17 -50.70
CA LEU A 671 7.16 0.80 -50.98
C LEU A 671 7.29 -0.71 -51.16
N HIS A 672 6.80 -1.49 -50.20
CA HIS A 672 6.90 -2.94 -50.24
C HIS A 672 6.00 -3.60 -51.29
N LEU A 673 4.86 -2.99 -51.64
CA LEU A 673 4.09 -3.38 -52.84
C LEU A 673 4.90 -3.16 -54.11
N GLY A 674 5.57 -2.01 -54.23
CA GLY A 674 6.46 -1.70 -55.33
C GLY A 674 7.57 -2.73 -55.52
N ILE A 675 8.27 -3.06 -54.42
CA ILE A 675 9.31 -4.11 -54.40
C ILE A 675 8.71 -5.49 -54.76
N SER A 676 7.51 -5.80 -54.28
CA SER A 676 6.87 -7.09 -54.58
C SER A 676 6.51 -7.22 -56.07
N TYR A 677 6.00 -6.16 -56.70
CA TYR A 677 5.71 -6.15 -58.13
C TYR A 677 6.96 -6.14 -59.01
N GLU A 678 8.04 -5.49 -58.55
CA GLU A 678 9.37 -5.58 -59.18
C GLU A 678 9.87 -7.02 -59.21
N GLY A 679 9.82 -7.74 -58.08
CA GLY A 679 10.18 -9.16 -58.01
C GLY A 679 9.29 -10.10 -58.84
N LEU A 680 8.04 -9.70 -59.14
CA LEU A 680 7.15 -10.42 -60.07
C LEU A 680 7.44 -10.12 -61.55
N GLY A 681 8.27 -9.12 -61.84
CA GLY A 681 8.53 -8.62 -63.20
C GLY A 681 7.43 -7.71 -63.76
N ASP A 682 6.42 -7.32 -62.97
CA ASP A 682 5.41 -6.31 -63.34
C ASP A 682 5.95 -4.91 -63.00
N TYR A 683 6.97 -4.49 -63.74
CA TYR A 683 7.70 -3.25 -63.50
C TYR A 683 6.83 -2.01 -63.62
N VAL A 684 5.76 -2.05 -64.43
CA VAL A 684 4.83 -0.93 -64.61
C VAL A 684 4.07 -0.67 -63.30
N LYS A 685 3.50 -1.72 -62.68
CA LYS A 685 2.88 -1.59 -61.37
C LYS A 685 3.88 -1.30 -60.27
N GLY A 686 5.08 -1.88 -60.35
CA GLY A 686 6.18 -1.56 -59.43
C GLY A 686 6.43 -0.05 -59.39
N ILE A 687 6.57 0.58 -60.57
CA ILE A 687 6.74 2.04 -60.70
C ILE A 687 5.53 2.82 -60.16
N GLU A 688 4.31 2.36 -60.45
CA GLU A 688 3.08 3.00 -59.94
C GLU A 688 3.08 3.08 -58.41
N TYR A 689 3.30 1.95 -57.73
CA TYR A 689 3.29 1.89 -56.26
C TYR A 689 4.47 2.61 -55.63
N LEU A 690 5.67 2.54 -56.22
CA LEU A 690 6.83 3.29 -55.72
C LEU A 690 6.66 4.80 -55.87
N LYS A 691 6.06 5.28 -56.97
CA LYS A 691 5.70 6.69 -57.13
C LYS A 691 4.65 7.10 -56.09
N LYS A 692 3.67 6.25 -55.84
CA LYS A 692 2.67 6.47 -54.80
C LYS A 692 3.30 6.52 -53.40
N ALA A 693 4.23 5.64 -53.08
CA ALA A 693 4.99 5.68 -51.82
C ALA A 693 5.71 7.02 -51.64
N ARG A 694 6.29 7.54 -52.73
CA ARG A 694 6.99 8.83 -52.73
C ARG A 694 6.08 10.03 -52.45
N GLU A 695 4.80 9.98 -52.82
CA GLU A 695 3.84 11.06 -52.54
C GLU A 695 3.62 11.30 -51.04
N PHE A 696 3.86 10.27 -50.21
CA PHE A 696 3.76 10.37 -48.75
C PHE A 696 5.04 10.89 -48.08
N LEU A 697 6.14 11.03 -48.84
CA LEU A 697 7.35 11.68 -48.35
C LEU A 697 7.23 13.19 -48.52
N SER A 698 7.83 13.97 -47.59
CA SER A 698 7.90 15.41 -47.78
C SER A 698 8.70 15.72 -49.05
N ALA A 699 8.33 16.77 -49.79
CA ALA A 699 8.96 17.12 -51.07
C ALA A 699 10.49 17.36 -51.01
N ALA A 700 11.06 17.48 -49.80
CA ALA A 700 12.49 17.65 -49.55
C ALA A 700 13.24 16.34 -49.21
N LYS A 701 12.54 15.20 -49.06
CA LYS A 701 13.12 13.93 -48.61
C LYS A 701 13.05 12.89 -49.72
N SER A 702 14.17 12.66 -50.41
CA SER A 702 14.38 11.49 -51.26
C SER A 702 14.70 10.29 -50.37
N ASP A 703 14.03 9.17 -50.59
CA ASP A 703 14.27 7.91 -49.88
C ASP A 703 15.00 6.93 -50.80
N TRP A 704 16.12 6.39 -50.32
CA TRP A 704 16.97 5.51 -51.12
C TRP A 704 16.22 4.26 -51.58
N ASP A 705 15.40 3.64 -50.71
CA ASP A 705 14.73 2.38 -51.04
C ASP A 705 13.70 2.61 -52.14
N ILE A 706 13.03 3.77 -52.18
CA ILE A 706 12.13 4.11 -53.29
C ILE A 706 12.88 4.35 -54.59
N GLU A 707 13.87 5.25 -54.59
CA GLU A 707 14.56 5.65 -55.83
C GLU A 707 15.40 4.50 -56.41
N PHE A 708 16.02 3.68 -55.56
CA PHE A 708 16.75 2.49 -56.00
C PHE A 708 15.83 1.47 -56.67
N ASN A 709 14.69 1.15 -56.05
CA ASN A 709 13.73 0.20 -56.63
C ASN A 709 13.04 0.77 -57.89
N LEU A 710 12.83 2.09 -57.99
CA LEU A 710 12.39 2.71 -59.24
C LEU A 710 13.42 2.50 -60.35
N GLY A 711 14.70 2.69 -60.03
CA GLY A 711 15.81 2.41 -60.94
C GLY A 711 15.80 0.95 -61.43
N LEU A 712 15.60 -0.02 -60.53
CA LEU A 712 15.50 -1.44 -60.89
C LEU A 712 14.31 -1.72 -61.82
N CYS A 713 13.13 -1.18 -61.54
CA CYS A 713 11.97 -1.34 -62.43
C CYS A 713 12.23 -0.77 -63.84
N TYR A 714 12.87 0.40 -63.94
CA TYR A 714 13.21 0.99 -65.23
C TYR A 714 14.29 0.19 -65.99
N ILE A 715 15.23 -0.44 -65.29
CA ILE A 715 16.14 -1.43 -65.88
C ILE A 715 15.34 -2.62 -66.44
N GLY A 716 14.38 -3.14 -65.69
CA GLY A 716 13.48 -4.21 -66.15
C GLY A 716 12.71 -3.86 -67.43
N LEU A 717 12.33 -2.59 -67.60
CA LEU A 717 11.72 -2.05 -68.81
C LEU A 717 12.71 -1.69 -69.93
N CYS A 718 14.00 -1.92 -69.73
CA CYS A 718 15.09 -1.51 -70.62
C CYS A 718 15.20 0.01 -70.84
N ASP A 719 14.59 0.84 -69.99
CA ASP A 719 14.73 2.30 -70.00
C ASP A 719 15.91 2.74 -69.12
N THR A 720 17.10 2.58 -69.69
CA THR A 720 18.35 2.90 -68.97
C THR A 720 18.50 4.39 -68.65
N ALA A 721 17.83 5.29 -69.39
CA ALA A 721 17.92 6.73 -69.16
C ALA A 721 17.15 7.16 -67.90
N SER A 722 15.93 6.64 -67.74
CA SER A 722 15.16 6.84 -66.50
C SER A 722 15.82 6.14 -65.32
N ALA A 723 16.33 4.92 -65.51
CA ALA A 723 17.03 4.18 -64.45
C ALA A 723 18.23 4.94 -63.89
N GLU A 724 19.08 5.50 -64.77
CA GLU A 724 20.22 6.31 -64.39
C GLU A 724 19.81 7.52 -63.55
N LYS A 725 18.75 8.24 -63.96
CA LYS A 725 18.22 9.38 -63.20
C LYS A 725 17.83 8.97 -61.78
N HIS A 726 17.13 7.85 -61.63
CA HIS A 726 16.67 7.37 -60.33
C HIS A 726 17.83 6.86 -59.45
N PHE A 727 18.80 6.13 -60.00
CA PHE A 727 19.98 5.73 -59.23
C PHE A 727 20.85 6.92 -58.82
N MET A 728 20.98 7.97 -59.64
CA MET A 728 21.66 9.20 -59.24
C MET A 728 20.95 9.88 -58.06
N GLU A 729 19.62 9.87 -58.04
CA GLU A 729 18.85 10.42 -56.93
C GLU A 729 18.98 9.56 -55.66
N ALA A 730 19.03 8.24 -55.79
CA ALA A 730 19.32 7.32 -54.70
C ALA A 730 20.73 7.59 -54.11
N VAL A 731 21.75 7.81 -54.96
CA VAL A 731 23.10 8.19 -54.53
C VAL A 731 23.11 9.49 -53.73
N LYS A 732 22.35 10.51 -54.15
CA LYS A 732 22.25 11.77 -53.39
C LYS A 732 21.59 11.58 -52.03
N SER A 733 20.58 10.70 -51.95
CA SER A 733 19.86 10.40 -50.71
C SER A 733 20.77 9.69 -49.69
N GLU A 734 21.44 8.61 -50.10
CA GLU A 734 22.31 7.80 -49.23
C GLU A 734 23.63 7.45 -49.95
N PRO A 735 24.64 8.35 -49.91
CA PRO A 735 25.92 8.16 -50.61
C PRO A 735 26.74 6.96 -50.13
N ARG A 736 26.41 6.37 -48.97
CA ARG A 736 27.12 5.22 -48.40
C ARG A 736 26.53 3.86 -48.79
N ARG A 737 25.43 3.83 -49.56
CA ARG A 737 24.87 2.57 -50.08
C ARG A 737 25.44 2.30 -51.47
N TRP A 738 26.28 1.28 -51.57
CA TRP A 738 27.08 0.99 -52.76
C TRP A 738 26.26 0.55 -53.98
N GLN A 739 25.08 -0.06 -53.77
CA GLN A 739 24.31 -0.71 -54.83
C GLN A 739 23.92 0.26 -55.94
N SER A 740 23.59 1.51 -55.61
CA SER A 740 23.24 2.54 -56.60
C SER A 740 24.42 2.89 -57.49
N TYR A 741 25.62 3.02 -56.92
CA TYR A 741 26.83 3.28 -57.70
C TYR A 741 27.19 2.11 -58.61
N ASN A 742 27.02 0.88 -58.12
CA ASN A 742 27.29 -0.31 -58.91
C ASN A 742 26.36 -0.39 -60.13
N MET A 743 25.07 -0.12 -59.94
CA MET A 743 24.09 -0.06 -61.03
C MET A 743 24.39 1.07 -62.02
N LEU A 744 24.74 2.27 -61.56
CA LEU A 744 25.16 3.38 -62.43
C LEU A 744 26.43 3.03 -63.23
N GLY A 745 27.45 2.48 -62.57
CA GLY A 745 28.69 2.03 -63.20
C GLY A 745 28.42 1.01 -64.31
N LYS A 746 27.47 0.09 -64.07
CA LYS A 746 27.00 -0.87 -65.07
C LYS A 746 26.30 -0.23 -66.26
N ILE A 747 25.39 0.72 -66.02
CA ILE A 747 24.70 1.45 -67.10
C ILE A 747 25.70 2.17 -68.00
N HIS A 748 26.66 2.90 -67.41
CA HIS A 748 27.68 3.63 -68.19
C HIS A 748 28.62 2.67 -68.94
N TYR A 749 29.02 1.58 -68.30
CA TYR A 749 29.84 0.55 -68.92
C TYR A 749 29.14 -0.11 -70.13
N GLU A 750 27.87 -0.47 -70.03
CA GLU A 750 27.10 -1.05 -71.15
C GLU A 750 26.95 -0.07 -72.33
N ARG A 751 26.91 1.24 -72.04
CA ARG A 751 26.94 2.30 -73.06
C ARG A 751 28.34 2.57 -73.64
N LYS A 752 29.37 1.86 -73.16
CA LYS A 752 30.80 2.07 -73.49
C LYS A 752 31.33 3.46 -73.10
N ASP A 753 30.66 4.13 -72.16
CA ASP A 753 31.14 5.37 -71.54
C ASP A 753 32.02 5.03 -70.33
N TYR A 754 33.24 4.60 -70.62
CA TYR A 754 34.19 4.14 -69.60
C TYR A 754 34.67 5.27 -68.68
N GLU A 755 34.63 6.52 -69.13
CA GLU A 755 35.00 7.67 -68.31
C GLU A 755 33.99 7.92 -67.20
N SER A 756 32.70 8.01 -67.54
CA SER A 756 31.64 8.17 -66.54
C SER A 756 31.54 6.96 -65.62
N ALA A 757 31.66 5.73 -66.16
CA ALA A 757 31.65 4.51 -65.36
C ALA A 757 32.75 4.51 -64.29
N ARG A 758 33.98 4.89 -64.66
CA ARG A 758 35.10 5.01 -63.73
C ARG A 758 34.85 6.10 -62.67
N ASN A 759 34.39 7.28 -63.07
CA ASN A 759 34.15 8.39 -62.14
C ASN A 759 33.12 8.03 -61.07
N VAL A 760 32.02 7.37 -61.46
CA VAL A 760 31.00 6.88 -60.53
C VAL A 760 31.57 5.83 -59.58
N LEU A 761 32.31 4.84 -60.08
CA LEU A 761 32.86 3.75 -59.26
C LEU A 761 33.98 4.21 -58.33
N LEU A 762 34.82 5.15 -58.76
CA LEU A 762 35.82 5.78 -57.89
C LEU A 762 35.15 6.59 -56.77
N SER A 763 34.07 7.31 -57.09
CA SER A 763 33.26 8.00 -56.07
C SER A 763 32.68 6.99 -55.08
N ALA A 764 32.17 5.86 -55.56
CA ALA A 764 31.64 4.78 -54.72
C ALA A 764 32.69 4.24 -53.72
N ILE A 765 33.93 4.07 -54.18
CA ILE A 765 35.05 3.60 -53.36
C ILE A 765 35.44 4.64 -52.31
N GLU A 766 35.34 5.93 -52.61
CA GLU A 766 35.59 6.99 -51.62
C GLU A 766 34.58 6.93 -50.46
N TYR A 767 33.29 6.70 -50.77
CA TYR A 767 32.24 6.60 -49.75
C TYR A 767 32.14 5.23 -49.06
N VAL A 768 32.47 4.15 -49.78
CA VAL A 768 32.34 2.75 -49.34
C VAL A 768 33.59 1.94 -49.75
N PRO A 769 34.74 2.17 -49.09
CA PRO A 769 36.03 1.58 -49.49
C PRO A 769 36.16 0.08 -49.19
N ASP A 770 35.25 -0.49 -48.42
CA ASP A 770 35.30 -1.91 -48.03
C ASP A 770 34.36 -2.79 -48.88
N GLU A 771 33.65 -2.21 -49.85
CA GLU A 771 32.74 -2.95 -50.73
C GLU A 771 33.48 -3.48 -51.96
N TRP A 772 33.63 -4.81 -52.02
CA TRP A 772 34.37 -5.48 -53.09
C TRP A 772 33.74 -5.31 -54.49
N SER A 773 32.41 -5.22 -54.58
CA SER A 773 31.68 -5.19 -55.85
C SER A 773 32.00 -3.95 -56.70
N ASN A 774 32.32 -2.81 -56.07
CA ASN A 774 32.73 -1.59 -56.75
C ASN A 774 34.12 -1.71 -57.37
N TYR A 775 35.08 -2.29 -56.64
CA TYR A 775 36.41 -2.59 -57.16
C TYR A 775 36.36 -3.62 -58.29
N ASN A 776 35.51 -4.64 -58.14
CA ASN A 776 35.28 -5.65 -59.16
C ASN A 776 34.81 -5.00 -60.48
N MET A 777 33.76 -4.17 -60.40
CA MET A 777 33.22 -3.48 -61.57
C MET A 777 34.22 -2.49 -62.18
N LEU A 778 34.98 -1.77 -61.35
CA LEU A 778 36.02 -0.85 -61.82
C LEU A 778 37.16 -1.59 -62.53
N GLY A 779 37.51 -2.78 -62.04
CA GLY A 779 38.46 -3.66 -62.68
C GLY A 779 38.01 -4.12 -64.07
N VAL A 780 36.71 -4.43 -64.24
CA VAL A 780 36.11 -4.74 -65.55
C VAL A 780 36.23 -3.55 -66.51
N VAL A 781 35.92 -2.34 -66.04
CA VAL A 781 36.04 -1.11 -66.85
C VAL A 781 37.49 -0.91 -67.32
N TYR A 782 38.48 -1.01 -66.42
CA TYR A 782 39.89 -0.87 -66.80
C TYR A 782 40.39 -1.93 -67.77
N ARG A 783 39.91 -3.18 -67.63
CA ARG A 783 40.27 -4.28 -68.54
C ARG A 783 39.85 -3.93 -69.97
N ASP A 784 38.62 -3.46 -70.16
CA ASP A 784 38.07 -3.21 -71.49
C ASP A 784 38.56 -1.88 -72.10
N GLU A 785 39.10 -0.97 -71.28
CA GLU A 785 39.94 0.16 -71.73
C GLU A 785 41.36 -0.26 -72.13
N GLY A 786 41.77 -1.52 -71.88
CA GLY A 786 43.12 -2.02 -72.14
C GLY A 786 44.16 -1.63 -71.07
N LYS A 787 43.73 -1.06 -69.93
CA LYS A 787 44.60 -0.66 -68.80
C LYS A 787 44.75 -1.82 -67.82
N TYR A 788 45.45 -2.87 -68.25
CA TYR A 788 45.46 -4.14 -67.53
C TYR A 788 46.14 -4.09 -66.15
N GLU A 789 47.18 -3.28 -65.97
CA GLU A 789 47.86 -3.16 -64.66
C GLU A 789 46.93 -2.58 -63.60
N LEU A 790 46.15 -1.55 -63.97
CA LEU A 790 45.15 -0.96 -63.08
C LEU A 790 43.97 -1.91 -62.86
N SER A 791 43.56 -2.65 -63.90
CA SER A 791 42.54 -3.70 -63.77
C SER A 791 42.97 -4.76 -62.76
N GLU A 792 44.20 -5.26 -62.86
CA GLU A 792 44.76 -6.26 -61.93
C GLU A 792 44.78 -5.74 -60.49
N GLN A 793 45.22 -4.50 -60.26
CA GLN A 793 45.20 -3.89 -58.92
C GLN A 793 43.79 -3.85 -58.32
N MET A 794 42.79 -3.39 -59.07
CA MET A 794 41.42 -3.28 -58.56
C MET A 794 40.80 -4.65 -58.30
N LEU A 795 40.99 -5.61 -59.21
CA LEU A 795 40.44 -6.95 -59.07
C LEU A 795 41.10 -7.75 -57.93
N LEU A 796 42.41 -7.57 -57.70
CA LEU A 796 43.09 -8.14 -56.53
C LEU A 796 42.55 -7.54 -55.22
N LYS A 797 42.29 -6.22 -55.19
CA LYS A 797 41.66 -5.58 -54.04
C LYS A 797 40.24 -6.11 -53.78
N ALA A 798 39.43 -6.32 -54.82
CA ALA A 798 38.11 -6.92 -54.69
C ALA A 798 38.18 -8.33 -54.09
N ARG A 799 39.12 -9.16 -54.56
CA ARG A 799 39.40 -10.50 -53.99
C ARG A 799 39.80 -10.43 -52.53
N ASP A 800 40.65 -9.49 -52.14
CA ASP A 800 41.13 -9.41 -50.75
C ASP A 800 40.01 -8.96 -49.79
N LEU A 801 39.06 -8.15 -50.27
CA LEU A 801 37.88 -7.74 -49.51
C LEU A 801 36.81 -8.85 -49.43
N ALA A 802 36.68 -9.68 -50.46
CA ALA A 802 35.78 -10.83 -50.49
C ALA A 802 36.46 -12.08 -51.08
N PRO A 803 37.24 -12.81 -50.26
CA PRO A 803 38.07 -13.93 -50.72
C PRO A 803 37.29 -15.19 -51.05
N ASP A 804 36.04 -15.29 -50.62
CA ASP A 804 35.11 -16.39 -50.89
C ASP A 804 34.11 -16.08 -52.03
N GLU A 805 34.18 -14.88 -52.62
CA GLU A 805 33.31 -14.48 -53.71
C GLU A 805 33.86 -14.97 -55.06
N TRP A 806 33.18 -15.96 -55.65
CA TRP A 806 33.64 -16.62 -56.87
C TRP A 806 33.77 -15.67 -58.07
N SER A 807 32.92 -14.64 -58.14
CA SER A 807 32.89 -13.71 -59.28
C SER A 807 34.18 -12.89 -59.40
N ASN A 808 34.83 -12.57 -58.27
CA ASN A 808 36.14 -11.91 -58.24
C ASN A 808 37.21 -12.72 -58.98
N TYR A 809 37.27 -14.03 -58.72
CA TYR A 809 38.21 -14.92 -59.39
C TYR A 809 37.86 -15.15 -60.87
N ASN A 810 36.57 -15.27 -61.21
CA ASN A 810 36.16 -15.41 -62.60
C ASN A 810 36.53 -14.17 -63.44
N ILE A 811 36.40 -12.96 -62.87
CA ILE A 811 36.75 -11.73 -63.58
C ILE A 811 38.26 -11.53 -63.68
N LEU A 812 39.04 -11.88 -62.64
CA LEU A 812 40.51 -11.98 -62.72
C LEU A 812 40.95 -12.96 -63.83
N GLY A 813 40.32 -14.13 -63.90
CA GLY A 813 40.59 -15.11 -64.95
C GLY A 813 40.28 -14.59 -66.36
N ASN A 814 39.17 -13.86 -66.53
CA ASN A 814 38.84 -13.22 -67.81
C ASN A 814 39.88 -12.17 -68.20
N MET A 815 40.39 -11.40 -67.24
CA MET A 815 41.43 -10.40 -67.45
C MET A 815 42.76 -11.04 -67.88
N TYR A 816 43.25 -12.05 -67.16
CA TYR A 816 44.47 -12.77 -67.54
C TYR A 816 44.34 -13.47 -68.89
N ARG A 817 43.17 -14.05 -69.20
CA ARG A 817 42.90 -14.63 -70.51
C ARG A 817 43.00 -13.58 -71.62
N GLY A 818 42.50 -12.36 -71.39
CA GLY A 818 42.62 -11.23 -72.32
C GLY A 818 44.06 -10.81 -72.61
N GLN A 819 44.97 -10.98 -71.64
CA GLN A 819 46.41 -10.75 -71.79
C GLN A 819 47.20 -11.96 -72.35
N ALA A 820 46.51 -13.04 -72.76
CA ALA A 820 47.11 -14.32 -73.12
C ALA A 820 47.96 -14.99 -72.01
N ARG A 821 47.74 -14.60 -70.73
CA ARG A 821 48.34 -15.24 -69.54
C ARG A 821 47.51 -16.47 -69.13
N TYR A 822 47.53 -17.51 -69.96
CA TYR A 822 46.60 -18.64 -69.85
C TYR A 822 46.75 -19.48 -68.58
N GLY A 823 47.97 -19.66 -68.07
CA GLY A 823 48.20 -20.43 -66.83
C GLY A 823 47.59 -19.75 -65.60
N GLU A 824 47.75 -18.44 -65.48
CA GLU A 824 47.17 -17.65 -64.38
C GLU A 824 45.65 -17.55 -64.52
N ALA A 825 45.14 -17.42 -65.76
CA ALA A 825 43.70 -17.49 -66.02
C ALA A 825 43.10 -18.83 -65.56
N LEU A 826 43.79 -19.95 -65.83
CA LEU A 826 43.36 -21.29 -65.43
C LEU A 826 43.32 -21.45 -63.90
N ASP A 827 44.32 -20.95 -63.19
CA ASP A 827 44.33 -20.95 -61.72
C ASP A 827 43.15 -20.16 -61.15
N MET A 828 42.90 -18.97 -61.67
CA MET A 828 41.77 -18.13 -61.22
C MET A 828 40.41 -18.77 -61.50
N TYR A 829 40.18 -19.35 -62.68
CA TYR A 829 38.92 -20.05 -62.95
C TYR A 829 38.73 -21.29 -62.06
N THR A 830 39.81 -22.01 -61.75
CA THR A 830 39.75 -23.15 -60.84
C THR A 830 39.37 -22.72 -59.43
N LYS A 831 39.93 -21.59 -58.94
CA LYS A 831 39.54 -20.98 -57.66
C LYS A 831 38.09 -20.50 -57.67
N ALA A 832 37.63 -19.87 -58.75
CA ALA A 832 36.24 -19.46 -58.91
C ALA A 832 35.29 -20.67 -58.76
N LEU A 833 35.62 -21.80 -59.37
CA LEU A 833 34.82 -23.03 -59.30
C LEU A 833 34.72 -23.61 -57.88
N ASN A 834 35.78 -23.49 -57.07
CA ASN A 834 35.77 -24.00 -55.69
C ASN A 834 34.84 -23.22 -54.77
N TYR A 835 34.68 -21.92 -55.01
CA TYR A 835 33.82 -21.04 -54.22
C TYR A 835 32.39 -20.94 -54.75
N LEU A 836 32.15 -21.37 -55.99
CA LEU A 836 30.84 -21.34 -56.62
C LEU A 836 29.93 -22.44 -56.03
N LYS A 837 28.86 -22.03 -55.33
CA LYS A 837 27.84 -22.95 -54.77
C LYS A 837 26.67 -23.22 -55.71
N ASP A 838 26.57 -22.46 -56.80
CA ASP A 838 25.39 -22.42 -57.66
C ASP A 838 25.65 -23.08 -59.04
N ASN A 839 24.73 -23.93 -59.49
CA ASN A 839 24.95 -24.80 -60.66
C ASN A 839 24.90 -24.05 -62.00
N ILE A 840 24.28 -22.86 -62.05
CA ILE A 840 24.01 -22.13 -63.30
C ILE A 840 25.29 -21.65 -63.97
N TYR A 841 26.21 -21.05 -63.20
CA TYR A 841 27.46 -20.49 -63.72
C TYR A 841 28.59 -21.53 -63.83
N GLN A 842 28.41 -22.68 -63.18
CA GLN A 842 29.42 -23.73 -63.07
C GLN A 842 29.80 -24.26 -64.45
N LYS A 843 28.79 -24.46 -65.32
CA LYS A 843 28.99 -24.93 -66.69
C LYS A 843 29.85 -23.97 -67.51
N SER A 844 29.59 -22.66 -67.41
CA SER A 844 30.36 -21.64 -68.14
C SER A 844 31.82 -21.59 -67.69
N ILE A 845 32.09 -21.66 -66.39
CA ILE A 845 33.46 -21.67 -65.87
C ILE A 845 34.20 -22.96 -66.29
N LEU A 846 33.52 -24.11 -66.24
CA LEU A 846 34.08 -25.39 -66.69
C LEU A 846 34.43 -25.38 -68.19
N GLU A 847 33.61 -24.75 -69.02
CA GLU A 847 33.90 -24.57 -70.45
C GLU A 847 35.16 -23.73 -70.65
N LYS A 848 35.29 -22.58 -69.97
CA LYS A 848 36.51 -21.75 -70.02
C LYS A 848 37.76 -22.51 -69.58
N ILE A 849 37.67 -23.33 -68.54
CA ILE A 849 38.77 -24.19 -68.06
C ILE A 849 39.15 -25.23 -69.13
N ARG A 850 38.16 -25.86 -69.79
CA ARG A 850 38.41 -26.86 -70.85
C ARG A 850 39.08 -26.25 -72.06
N GLU A 851 38.63 -25.07 -72.51
CA GLU A 851 39.24 -24.33 -73.63
C GLU A 851 40.72 -24.06 -73.39
N LEU A 852 41.07 -23.56 -72.19
CA LEU A 852 42.46 -23.26 -71.84
C LEU A 852 43.34 -24.52 -71.72
N LYS A 853 42.80 -25.62 -71.17
CA LYS A 853 43.52 -26.90 -71.08
C LYS A 853 43.73 -27.58 -72.44
N GLN A 854 42.91 -27.30 -73.45
CA GLN A 854 43.13 -27.79 -74.81
C GLN A 854 44.24 -27.00 -75.51
N TRP A 855 44.35 -25.69 -75.24
CA TRP A 855 45.43 -24.84 -75.72
C TRP A 855 46.81 -25.26 -75.17
N GLU A 856 46.90 -25.61 -73.88
CA GLU A 856 48.13 -26.16 -73.25
C GLU A 856 48.57 -27.52 -73.83
N LYS A 857 47.73 -28.22 -74.59
CA LYS A 857 48.08 -29.50 -75.24
C LYS A 857 48.50 -29.36 -76.70
N GLN A 858 48.30 -28.18 -77.31
CA GLN A 858 48.58 -27.92 -78.72
C GLN A 858 49.90 -27.16 -78.98
N PHE A 859 50.57 -26.73 -77.90
CA PHE A 859 51.91 -26.14 -77.87
C PHE A 859 52.71 -26.81 -76.75
#